data_AF-A0A8B6HHN4-F1
#
_entry.id   AF-A0A8B6HHN4-F1
#
_cell.length_a   1.000
_cell.length_b   1.000
_cell.length_c   1.000
_cell.angle_alpha   90.00
_cell.angle_beta   90.00
_cell.angle_gamma   90.00
#
_symmetry.space_group_name_H-M   'P 1'
#
loop_
_entity.id
_entity.type
_entity.pdbx_description
1 polymer ?
#
loop_
_entity_poly.entity_id
_entity_poly.type
_entity_poly.pdbx_seq_one_letter_code
_entity_poly.pdbx_strand_id
1 'polypeptide(L)'
;MQALQNLMKVNVTNVLTGATFDEGGWAASVYDSFQYLKIDLEGLWEITSITNKDISRWSWYHTQSFRILHSKDGLTWTAYNTYLSDEILGETFNRQNTLTTIQFNPTIKTRFIVFNPVRYNWRPSMRVELYGCKRHDVASNDISTIVETNIESDTVWIPSQSPVIIDRHISIRPLATLTIQAGVSVIFTSSDAGIDVYGTLRVNGLEAVETIFTSSFPVLSKKRQWKGIFHQPGGNISLWYTVVRQATIGIQGDSIGIHLGHCNIYSCDTGIQLSGGTTSKHKISDSTFTILHTRSFRNEYGIRLHGTAQLPYIYIDQSQFSFNSKHGLVIENWNDESSSDTVLHLYNSKLNDNYKSGLLSSCSYQKHILVIENSSFSRNGETGLYLYQYYYEPTTVFDISYSNFEENAYNGVEYKYICYYCHGNLSNSLRHNHMIHNKRFQIVFSFTNRDDKPVMMNVLLTNNTIRKHSYYERYAVSIGANRVIGVFEIVNNTFDDLRGGFGINSGQDSSVQVNMINNIFENIYGEQMAVLYISSTRLHFVENIISNCSVNNLVDLVDGLSHQIKNNSFNNNAVTYCIVRVGEEYNKIKSINADFNYWGTDNISLVKACICDVFLDSLKARVRTDYVFLDPSMTSAQHIPTVDDFHITFDTDFNAYVIGGVIKSLINLPTFESDTVIVNRTVIIDYSAEVHLFGITYNFTAKRGIIVLGMLWLIKYRNMVVVCDVC
;
A
#
# COMPACT_ATOMS: atom_id res chain seq x y z
N MET A 1 -0.04 -54.45 31.73
CA MET A 1 1.19 -53.74 32.17
C MET A 1 2.32 -54.74 32.33
N GLN A 2 3.01 -55.06 31.24
CA GLN A 2 4.29 -55.79 31.21
C GLN A 2 4.89 -55.63 29.79
N ALA A 3 6.22 -55.66 29.71
CA ALA A 3 7.08 -55.29 28.56
C ALA A 3 7.33 -53.78 28.34
N LEU A 4 7.67 -53.07 29.42
CA LEU A 4 8.46 -51.84 29.41
C LEU A 4 9.94 -52.26 29.37
N GLN A 5 10.45 -52.72 28.22
CA GLN A 5 11.84 -53.19 28.13
C GLN A 5 12.46 -53.18 26.73
N ASN A 6 12.28 -52.09 25.97
CA ASN A 6 13.13 -51.76 24.81
C ASN A 6 13.27 -50.24 24.63
N LEU A 7 13.44 -49.50 25.75
CA LEU A 7 13.91 -48.12 25.74
C LEU A 7 15.39 -48.13 25.35
N MET A 8 15.68 -47.96 24.07
CA MET A 8 17.06 -47.82 23.62
C MET A 8 17.49 -46.36 23.82
N LYS A 9 18.48 -46.15 24.68
CA LYS A 9 19.24 -44.91 24.79
C LYS A 9 20.07 -44.81 23.52
N VAL A 10 19.63 -44.03 22.53
CA VAL A 10 20.44 -43.77 21.33
C VAL A 10 21.61 -42.90 21.76
N ASN A 11 22.75 -43.53 22.07
CA ASN A 11 24.01 -42.83 22.21
C ASN A 11 24.30 -42.12 20.88
N VAL A 12 24.59 -40.83 20.95
CA VAL A 12 24.89 -39.99 19.79
C VAL A 12 26.26 -40.37 19.21
N THR A 13 26.38 -41.54 18.58
CA THR A 13 27.64 -42.04 18.00
C THR A 13 27.87 -41.53 16.58
N ASN A 14 26.84 -41.06 15.89
CA ASN A 14 26.93 -40.57 14.51
C ASN A 14 26.45 -39.11 14.39
N VAL A 15 27.12 -38.18 15.08
CA VAL A 15 26.99 -36.74 14.79
C VAL A 15 27.69 -36.45 13.46
N LEU A 16 26.92 -36.19 12.40
CA LEU A 16 27.49 -35.87 11.08
C LEU A 16 28.05 -34.44 10.97
N THR A 17 27.64 -33.53 11.87
CA THR A 17 28.11 -32.13 11.94
C THR A 17 28.07 -31.58 13.37
N GLY A 18 29.20 -31.13 13.92
CA GLY A 18 29.31 -30.49 15.25
C GLY A 18 30.35 -31.15 16.16
N ALA A 19 30.71 -30.49 17.27
CA ALA A 19 31.62 -31.03 18.27
C ALA A 19 30.83 -31.73 19.38
N THR A 20 31.16 -32.98 19.69
CA THR A 20 30.67 -33.68 20.88
C THR A 20 31.47 -33.22 22.09
N PHE A 21 30.80 -32.72 23.14
CA PHE A 21 31.46 -32.41 24.42
C PHE A 21 31.51 -33.64 25.32
N ASP A 22 32.50 -33.67 26.24
CA ASP A 22 32.77 -34.75 27.21
C ASP A 22 31.60 -35.09 28.18
N GLU A 23 30.47 -34.36 28.12
CA GLU A 23 29.29 -34.55 29.00
C GLU A 23 28.02 -35.00 28.23
N GLY A 24 28.16 -35.51 27.01
CA GLY A 24 27.07 -36.23 26.31
C GLY A 24 25.99 -35.33 25.66
N GLY A 25 26.36 -34.13 25.21
CA GLY A 25 25.48 -33.22 24.47
C GLY A 25 26.09 -32.69 23.17
N TRP A 26 25.25 -32.21 22.26
CA TRP A 26 25.64 -31.63 20.98
C TRP A 26 25.79 -30.11 21.08
N ALA A 27 26.81 -29.56 20.43
CA ALA A 27 26.90 -28.13 20.18
C ALA A 27 27.44 -27.81 18.79
N ALA A 28 26.87 -26.79 18.16
CA ALA A 28 27.27 -26.33 16.85
C ALA A 28 28.69 -25.77 16.84
N SER A 29 29.51 -26.03 15.82
CA SER A 29 30.86 -25.43 15.73
C SER A 29 30.85 -24.00 15.23
N VAL A 30 29.79 -23.59 14.53
CA VAL A 30 29.60 -22.26 13.92
C VAL A 30 28.34 -21.64 14.51
N TYR A 31 28.31 -20.31 14.63
CA TYR A 31 27.24 -19.58 15.30
C TYR A 31 26.25 -18.97 14.29
N ASP A 32 25.56 -19.82 13.52
CA ASP A 32 24.51 -19.39 12.60
C ASP A 32 23.18 -20.15 12.81
N SER A 33 22.11 -19.69 12.15
CA SER A 33 20.77 -20.28 12.21
C SER A 33 20.60 -21.53 11.34
N PHE A 34 21.67 -22.00 10.70
CA PHE A 34 21.66 -23.14 9.78
C PHE A 34 22.32 -24.38 10.39
N GLN A 35 22.67 -24.32 11.66
CA GLN A 35 23.21 -25.45 12.39
C GLN A 35 22.12 -26.48 12.63
N TYR A 36 22.52 -27.75 12.71
CA TYR A 36 21.60 -28.83 12.99
C TYR A 36 22.28 -30.03 13.64
N LEU A 37 21.53 -30.76 14.46
CA LEU A 37 21.86 -32.09 14.93
C LEU A 37 21.07 -33.11 14.12
N LYS A 38 21.75 -33.87 13.26
CA LYS A 38 21.16 -35.00 12.52
C LYS A 38 21.44 -36.32 13.24
N ILE A 39 20.42 -37.15 13.39
CA ILE A 39 20.50 -38.48 13.99
C ILE A 39 19.99 -39.49 12.96
N ASP A 40 20.81 -40.51 12.64
CA ASP A 40 20.39 -41.71 11.89
C ASP A 40 20.01 -42.80 12.89
N LEU A 41 18.78 -43.32 12.77
CA LEU A 41 18.23 -44.36 13.64
C LEU A 41 18.51 -45.78 13.14
N GLU A 42 19.31 -45.91 12.07
CA GLU A 42 19.76 -47.17 11.45
C GLU A 42 18.61 -48.08 10.94
N GLY A 43 17.40 -47.51 10.81
CA GLY A 43 16.20 -48.21 10.38
C GLY A 43 14.98 -47.30 10.48
N LEU A 44 13.81 -47.80 10.08
CA LEU A 44 12.56 -47.06 10.20
C LEU A 44 12.03 -47.16 11.64
N TRP A 45 11.71 -46.01 12.24
CA TRP A 45 11.13 -45.91 13.57
C TRP A 45 9.84 -45.11 13.55
N GLU A 46 8.99 -45.37 14.54
CA GLU A 46 7.84 -44.54 14.88
C GLU A 46 8.12 -43.84 16.21
N ILE A 47 8.46 -42.56 16.13
CA ILE A 47 8.82 -41.69 17.26
C ILE A 47 7.56 -41.06 17.83
N THR A 48 7.32 -41.26 19.12
CA THR A 48 6.14 -40.78 19.85
C THR A 48 6.43 -39.53 20.66
N SER A 49 7.67 -39.36 21.13
CA SER A 49 8.05 -38.17 21.90
C SER A 49 9.55 -37.95 21.92
N ILE A 50 9.93 -36.75 22.34
CA ILE A 50 11.31 -36.39 22.64
C ILE A 50 11.40 -35.81 24.05
N THR A 51 12.54 -36.00 24.70
CA THR A 51 12.95 -35.15 25.83
C THR A 51 14.14 -34.32 25.40
N ASN A 52 14.19 -33.07 25.85
CA ASN A 52 15.35 -32.21 25.62
C ASN A 52 15.78 -31.51 26.91
N LYS A 53 17.09 -31.25 27.02
CA LYS A 53 17.72 -30.58 28.16
C LYS A 53 18.95 -29.80 27.72
N ASP A 54 19.25 -28.69 28.39
CA ASP A 54 20.47 -27.92 28.13
C ASP A 54 21.75 -28.62 28.60
N ILE A 55 22.91 -28.17 28.12
CA ILE A 55 24.22 -28.62 28.60
C ILE A 55 24.54 -27.86 29.90
N SER A 56 24.81 -28.56 31.00
CA SER A 56 24.77 -27.98 32.36
C SER A 56 25.95 -27.06 32.73
N ARG A 57 27.06 -27.09 31.99
CA ARG A 57 28.32 -26.47 32.46
C ARG A 57 28.52 -25.01 32.03
N TRP A 58 27.78 -24.54 31.03
CA TRP A 58 27.84 -23.15 30.56
C TRP A 58 26.42 -22.58 30.47
N SER A 59 25.95 -21.94 31.54
CA SER A 59 24.61 -21.32 31.61
C SER A 59 24.33 -20.30 30.49
N TRP A 60 25.37 -19.86 29.78
CA TRP A 60 25.31 -18.91 28.68
C TRP A 60 25.09 -19.59 27.31
N TYR A 61 25.38 -20.88 27.15
CA TYR A 61 25.24 -21.63 25.89
C TYR A 61 24.02 -22.55 25.94
N HIS A 62 22.91 -22.13 25.37
CA HIS A 62 21.70 -22.96 25.30
C HIS A 62 20.85 -22.63 24.07
N THR A 63 20.16 -23.65 23.56
CA THR A 63 19.15 -23.50 22.52
C THR A 63 17.83 -23.14 23.17
N GLN A 64 17.30 -21.96 22.87
CA GLN A 64 16.01 -21.47 23.37
C GLN A 64 14.83 -22.06 22.61
N SER A 65 15.00 -22.27 21.29
CA SER A 65 14.00 -22.88 20.43
C SER A 65 14.62 -23.63 19.27
N PHE A 66 13.93 -24.67 18.78
CA PHE A 66 14.36 -25.47 17.64
C PHE A 66 13.16 -25.99 16.82
N ARG A 67 13.43 -26.35 15.55
CA ARG A 67 12.54 -27.09 14.66
C ARG A 67 12.98 -28.54 14.53
N ILE A 68 12.03 -29.41 14.21
CA ILE A 68 12.28 -30.83 13.97
C ILE A 68 11.97 -31.12 12.52
N LEU A 69 12.93 -31.72 11.83
CA LEU A 69 12.76 -32.26 10.49
C LEU A 69 13.02 -33.76 10.50
N HIS A 70 12.35 -34.48 9.61
CA HIS A 70 12.47 -35.92 9.53
C HIS A 70 12.48 -36.40 8.09
N SER A 71 13.10 -37.55 7.87
CA SER A 71 13.30 -38.13 6.54
C SER A 71 13.36 -39.67 6.60
N LYS A 72 12.90 -40.35 5.56
CA LYS A 72 13.03 -41.81 5.44
C LYS A 72 14.28 -42.21 4.65
N ASP A 73 14.64 -41.39 3.66
CA ASP A 73 15.72 -41.64 2.69
C ASP A 73 16.99 -40.81 2.96
N GLY A 74 16.91 -39.79 3.83
CA GLY A 74 17.99 -38.84 4.11
C GLY A 74 18.18 -37.78 3.04
N LEU A 75 17.32 -37.75 2.02
CA LEU A 75 17.33 -36.84 0.87
C LEU A 75 16.13 -35.90 0.88
N THR A 76 14.93 -36.44 1.15
CA THR A 76 13.68 -35.69 1.26
C THR A 76 13.39 -35.35 2.71
N TRP A 77 13.35 -34.04 3.03
CA TRP A 77 13.16 -33.55 4.39
C TRP A 77 11.79 -32.90 4.56
N THR A 78 11.08 -33.34 5.60
CA THR A 78 9.76 -32.82 6.00
C THR A 78 9.87 -32.22 7.40
N ALA A 79 9.31 -31.03 7.62
CA ALA A 79 9.21 -30.44 8.94
C ALA A 79 8.04 -31.06 9.71
N TYR A 80 8.24 -31.32 11.00
CA TYR A 80 7.17 -31.77 11.89
C TYR A 80 6.25 -30.58 12.23
N ASN A 81 4.93 -30.77 12.18
CA ASN A 81 3.91 -29.78 12.61
C ASN A 81 3.91 -28.38 11.95
N THR A 82 4.35 -28.19 10.69
CA THR A 82 3.75 -27.23 9.74
C THR A 82 4.54 -27.15 8.42
N TYR A 83 3.81 -26.84 7.33
CA TYR A 83 4.38 -26.52 6.01
C TYR A 83 4.76 -25.03 5.88
N LEU A 84 4.31 -24.13 6.78
CA LEU A 84 4.26 -22.68 6.51
C LEU A 84 4.45 -21.73 7.70
N SER A 85 4.65 -22.20 8.94
CA SER A 85 4.84 -21.30 10.10
C SER A 85 6.16 -21.54 10.82
N ASP A 86 6.66 -20.49 11.45
CA ASP A 86 7.76 -20.53 12.43
C ASP A 86 7.31 -21.19 13.74
N GLU A 87 6.53 -22.27 13.69
CA GLU A 87 6.09 -22.93 14.91
C GLU A 87 7.31 -23.59 15.58
N ILE A 88 7.76 -22.91 16.64
CA ILE A 88 8.77 -23.37 17.56
C ILE A 88 8.17 -24.57 18.29
N LEU A 89 8.73 -25.77 18.07
CA LEU A 89 8.19 -27.01 18.66
C LEU A 89 8.69 -27.27 20.08
N GLY A 90 9.69 -26.52 20.52
CA GLY A 90 10.19 -26.60 21.88
C GLY A 90 10.73 -25.25 22.32
N GLU A 91 10.18 -24.71 23.41
CA GLU A 91 10.74 -23.57 24.13
C GLU A 91 11.42 -24.09 25.40
N THR A 92 12.73 -23.87 25.53
CA THR A 92 13.44 -24.09 26.80
C THR A 92 13.27 -22.82 27.63
N PHE A 93 12.11 -22.69 28.28
CA PHE A 93 11.72 -21.42 28.89
C PHE A 93 12.56 -20.98 30.10
N ASN A 94 13.55 -21.73 30.56
CA ASN A 94 14.32 -21.32 31.73
C ASN A 94 15.78 -21.75 31.68
N ARG A 95 16.62 -20.83 32.18
CA ARG A 95 18.08 -20.93 32.41
C ARG A 95 18.50 -22.06 33.37
N GLN A 96 17.66 -23.07 33.59
CA GLN A 96 17.78 -24.05 34.67
C GLN A 96 17.57 -25.49 34.18
N ASN A 97 18.31 -25.97 33.17
CA ASN A 97 18.57 -27.41 32.98
C ASN A 97 17.30 -28.31 33.12
N THR A 98 16.15 -27.82 32.69
CA THR A 98 14.85 -28.41 32.99
C THR A 98 14.54 -29.39 31.87
N LEU A 99 14.12 -30.60 32.21
CA LEU A 99 13.73 -31.61 31.23
C LEU A 99 12.39 -31.18 30.61
N THR A 100 12.38 -30.86 29.34
CA THR A 100 11.15 -30.62 28.58
C THR A 100 10.83 -31.87 27.78
N THR A 101 9.58 -32.35 27.85
CA THR A 101 9.11 -33.48 27.05
C THR A 101 8.10 -32.97 26.02
N ILE A 102 8.33 -33.27 24.75
CA ILE A 102 7.42 -32.92 23.66
C ILE A 102 6.83 -34.22 23.10
N GLN A 103 5.51 -34.36 23.21
CA GLN A 103 4.78 -35.49 22.64
C GLN A 103 4.40 -35.17 21.19
N PHE A 104 4.57 -36.16 20.31
CA PHE A 104 4.21 -36.04 18.90
C PHE A 104 2.81 -36.58 18.65
N ASN A 105 1.95 -35.72 18.11
CA ASN A 105 0.62 -36.05 17.62
C ASN A 105 0.37 -35.28 16.31
N PRO A 106 0.43 -35.94 15.14
CA PRO A 106 0.66 -37.38 14.93
C PRO A 106 2.10 -37.84 15.24
N THR A 107 2.34 -39.15 15.38
CA THR A 107 3.69 -39.72 15.56
C THR A 107 4.56 -39.54 14.31
N ILE A 108 5.89 -39.50 14.47
CA ILE A 108 6.85 -39.32 13.36
C ILE A 108 7.36 -40.69 12.89
N LYS A 109 7.10 -41.04 11.63
CA LYS A 109 7.64 -42.26 11.00
C LYS A 109 8.88 -41.91 10.17
N THR A 110 10.07 -42.26 10.65
CA THR A 110 11.33 -41.76 10.08
C THR A 110 12.54 -42.66 10.36
N ARG A 111 13.58 -42.55 9.53
CA ARG A 111 14.94 -43.06 9.81
C ARG A 111 15.87 -41.95 10.28
N PHE A 112 15.78 -40.77 9.67
CA PHE A 112 16.64 -39.64 10.00
C PHE A 112 15.82 -38.53 10.64
N ILE A 113 16.25 -38.06 11.81
CA ILE A 113 15.64 -36.91 12.48
C ILE A 113 16.69 -35.80 12.65
N VAL A 114 16.27 -34.56 12.43
CA VAL A 114 17.08 -33.36 12.47
C VAL A 114 16.48 -32.36 13.44
N PHE A 115 17.30 -31.89 14.37
CA PHE A 115 17.00 -30.76 15.23
C PHE A 115 17.71 -29.52 14.69
N ASN A 116 16.96 -28.51 14.26
CA ASN A 116 17.49 -27.25 13.75
C ASN A 116 17.22 -26.11 14.77
N PRO A 117 18.21 -25.66 15.54
CA PRO A 117 18.09 -24.50 16.42
C PRO A 117 17.63 -23.23 15.68
N VAL A 118 16.67 -22.51 16.25
CA VAL A 118 16.09 -21.27 15.70
C VAL A 118 16.50 -20.06 16.52
N ARG A 119 16.39 -20.15 17.85
CA ARG A 119 16.88 -19.14 18.78
C ARG A 119 17.79 -19.81 19.80
N TYR A 120 18.90 -19.17 20.11
CA TYR A 120 19.90 -19.67 21.03
C TYR A 120 20.66 -18.50 21.65
N ASN A 121 21.16 -18.71 22.87
CA ASN A 121 22.06 -17.75 23.49
C ASN A 121 23.50 -18.17 23.19
N TRP A 122 24.27 -17.26 22.60
CA TRP A 122 25.68 -17.41 22.18
C TRP A 122 25.98 -18.56 21.19
N ARG A 123 25.70 -19.81 21.57
CA ARG A 123 26.03 -21.00 20.80
C ARG A 123 24.87 -22.01 20.85
N PRO A 124 24.40 -22.53 19.70
CA PRO A 124 23.41 -23.61 19.70
C PRO A 124 23.98 -24.86 20.37
N SER A 125 23.28 -25.35 21.39
CA SER A 125 23.63 -26.55 22.15
C SER A 125 22.39 -27.24 22.68
N MET A 126 22.38 -28.58 22.71
CA MET A 126 21.26 -29.35 23.25
C MET A 126 21.64 -30.80 23.59
N ARG A 127 20.91 -31.39 24.53
CA ARG A 127 20.77 -32.84 24.71
C ARG A 127 19.37 -33.26 24.34
N VAL A 128 19.25 -34.35 23.61
CA VAL A 128 17.97 -34.89 23.15
C VAL A 128 17.94 -36.39 23.42
N GLU A 129 16.77 -36.89 23.83
CA GLU A 129 16.46 -38.33 23.84
C GLU A 129 15.18 -38.55 23.05
N LEU A 130 15.16 -39.60 22.24
CA LEU A 130 14.05 -39.98 21.38
C LEU A 130 13.32 -41.17 21.98
N TYR A 131 11.99 -41.15 21.97
CA TYR A 131 11.14 -42.21 22.46
C TYR A 131 10.26 -42.71 21.32
N GLY A 132 10.22 -44.03 21.11
CA GLY A 132 9.47 -44.63 20.02
C GLY A 132 9.71 -46.14 19.93
N CYS A 133 9.21 -46.75 18.86
CA CYS A 133 9.44 -48.16 18.56
C CYS A 133 10.00 -48.34 17.15
N LYS A 134 10.91 -49.31 16.99
CA LYS A 134 11.45 -49.69 15.69
C LYS A 134 10.35 -50.39 14.89
N ARG A 135 10.16 -49.99 13.63
CA ARG A 135 9.27 -50.70 12.72
C ARG A 135 10.04 -51.85 12.07
N HIS A 136 9.37 -53.00 11.99
CA HIS A 136 9.88 -54.20 11.31
C HIS A 136 9.58 -54.19 9.80
N ASP A 137 9.06 -53.07 9.27
CA ASP A 137 8.84 -52.89 7.85
C ASP A 137 10.19 -53.03 7.12
N VAL A 138 10.21 -53.83 6.04
CA VAL A 138 11.36 -53.92 5.15
C VAL A 138 11.62 -52.51 4.64
N ALA A 139 12.84 -52.00 4.81
CA ALA A 139 13.26 -50.74 4.21
C ALA A 139 12.81 -50.76 2.74
N SER A 140 11.91 -49.85 2.34
CA SER A 140 11.59 -49.71 0.94
C SER A 140 12.94 -49.45 0.26
N ASN A 141 13.28 -50.28 -0.72
CA ASN A 141 14.33 -49.95 -1.68
C ASN A 141 13.78 -48.76 -2.46
N ASP A 142 13.84 -47.56 -1.88
CA ASP A 142 13.51 -46.32 -2.55
C ASP A 142 14.60 -46.13 -3.61
N ILE A 143 14.31 -46.61 -4.82
CA ILE A 143 15.21 -46.45 -5.96
C ILE A 143 15.08 -44.99 -6.38
N SER A 144 16.04 -44.17 -5.99
CA SER A 144 16.19 -42.83 -6.53
C SER A 144 16.57 -42.89 -8.01
N THR A 145 15.96 -42.06 -8.84
CA THR A 145 16.29 -41.96 -10.26
C THR A 145 17.36 -40.89 -10.46
N ILE A 146 18.55 -41.24 -10.92
CA ILE A 146 19.62 -40.27 -11.21
C ILE A 146 19.49 -39.78 -12.65
N VAL A 147 19.51 -38.46 -12.86
CA VAL A 147 19.51 -37.85 -14.19
C VAL A 147 20.94 -37.69 -14.68
N GLU A 148 21.37 -38.57 -15.59
CA GLU A 148 22.76 -38.62 -16.07
C GLU A 148 23.02 -37.73 -17.30
N THR A 149 21.97 -37.41 -18.07
CA THR A 149 22.07 -36.69 -19.35
C THR A 149 21.00 -35.60 -19.49
N ASN A 150 21.16 -34.75 -20.51
CA ASN A 150 20.17 -33.75 -20.87
C ASN A 150 18.87 -34.40 -21.38
N ILE A 151 17.77 -33.65 -21.30
CA ILE A 151 16.47 -34.10 -21.84
C ILE A 151 16.43 -33.76 -23.33
N GLU A 152 16.70 -34.75 -24.18
CA GLU A 152 16.79 -34.58 -25.64
C GLU A 152 15.49 -34.90 -26.39
N SER A 153 14.55 -35.58 -25.72
CA SER A 153 13.22 -35.91 -26.26
C SER A 153 12.18 -35.88 -25.15
N ASP A 154 10.91 -36.00 -25.51
CA ASP A 154 9.80 -35.97 -24.55
C ASP A 154 10.00 -37.02 -23.45
N THR A 155 10.07 -36.53 -22.21
CA THR A 155 10.36 -37.33 -21.02
C THR A 155 9.27 -37.08 -19.99
N VAL A 156 8.83 -38.13 -19.30
CA VAL A 156 7.86 -38.03 -18.19
C VAL A 156 8.49 -38.55 -16.91
N TRP A 157 8.50 -37.73 -15.85
CA TRP A 157 8.84 -38.16 -14.50
C TRP A 157 7.57 -38.45 -13.71
N ILE A 158 7.49 -39.66 -13.15
CA ILE A 158 6.33 -40.19 -12.43
C ILE A 158 6.68 -40.49 -10.97
N PRO A 159 5.68 -40.58 -10.05
CA PRO A 159 5.95 -40.74 -8.62
C PRO A 159 6.77 -41.97 -8.25
N SER A 160 6.66 -43.07 -9.01
CA SER A 160 7.46 -44.29 -8.76
C SER A 160 8.95 -44.13 -9.06
N GLN A 161 9.36 -43.03 -9.68
CA GLN A 161 10.76 -42.66 -9.94
C GLN A 161 11.30 -41.66 -8.90
N SER A 162 10.45 -41.21 -7.96
CA SER A 162 10.81 -40.21 -6.95
C SER A 162 11.58 -40.85 -5.79
N PRO A 163 12.63 -40.18 -5.26
CA PRO A 163 13.14 -38.88 -5.69
C PRO A 163 13.96 -38.96 -6.99
N VAL A 164 13.81 -37.95 -7.84
CA VAL A 164 14.66 -37.73 -9.01
C VAL A 164 15.86 -36.88 -8.59
N ILE A 165 17.08 -37.37 -8.77
CA ILE A 165 18.33 -36.75 -8.32
C ILE A 165 19.03 -36.05 -9.49
N ILE A 166 19.38 -34.79 -9.29
CA ILE A 166 20.16 -33.98 -10.23
C ILE A 166 21.41 -33.46 -9.50
N ASP A 167 22.59 -33.88 -9.95
CA ASP A 167 23.89 -33.52 -9.36
C ASP A 167 24.66 -32.46 -10.16
N ARG A 168 24.15 -32.08 -11.33
CA ARG A 168 24.77 -31.18 -12.30
C ARG A 168 23.75 -30.26 -12.96
N HIS A 169 24.21 -29.28 -13.71
CA HIS A 169 23.32 -28.46 -14.55
C HIS A 169 22.86 -29.30 -15.76
N ILE A 170 21.55 -29.38 -15.97
CA ILE A 170 20.96 -30.10 -17.12
C ILE A 170 20.18 -29.14 -18.01
N SER A 171 20.01 -29.50 -19.28
CA SER A 171 19.18 -28.75 -20.22
C SER A 171 18.02 -29.60 -20.75
N ILE A 172 16.84 -28.99 -20.83
CA ILE A 172 15.74 -29.45 -21.68
C ILE A 172 15.99 -28.84 -23.06
N ARG A 173 16.37 -29.67 -24.03
CA ARG A 173 16.74 -29.22 -25.39
C ARG A 173 15.54 -28.63 -26.12
N PRO A 174 15.76 -27.77 -27.15
CA PRO A 174 14.67 -27.27 -27.98
C PRO A 174 13.78 -28.41 -28.49
N LEU A 175 12.46 -28.15 -28.54
CA LEU A 175 11.40 -29.11 -28.94
C LEU A 175 11.15 -30.29 -27.99
N ALA A 176 12.03 -30.56 -27.02
CA ALA A 176 11.79 -31.59 -26.01
C ALA A 176 10.86 -31.08 -24.90
N THR A 177 9.98 -31.95 -24.40
CA THR A 177 9.11 -31.67 -23.26
C THR A 177 9.48 -32.55 -22.07
N LEU A 178 9.87 -31.94 -20.95
CA LEU A 178 9.91 -32.63 -19.66
C LEU A 178 8.56 -32.42 -18.95
N THR A 179 7.80 -33.50 -18.78
CA THR A 179 6.56 -33.49 -17.99
C THR A 179 6.82 -34.14 -16.62
N ILE A 180 6.46 -33.45 -15.54
CA ILE A 180 6.60 -33.97 -14.17
C ILE A 180 5.22 -34.09 -13.55
N GLN A 181 4.88 -35.29 -13.10
CA GLN A 181 3.59 -35.58 -12.47
C GLN A 181 3.58 -35.19 -10.99
N ALA A 182 2.37 -34.98 -10.44
CA ALA A 182 2.11 -34.73 -9.03
C ALA A 182 2.80 -35.74 -8.11
N GLY A 183 3.46 -35.25 -7.05
CA GLY A 183 4.11 -36.08 -6.03
C GLY A 183 5.57 -36.46 -6.32
N VAL A 184 6.12 -36.04 -7.46
CA VAL A 184 7.55 -36.20 -7.75
C VAL A 184 8.35 -35.18 -6.93
N SER A 185 9.40 -35.64 -6.27
CA SER A 185 10.42 -34.81 -5.64
C SER A 185 11.70 -34.79 -6.49
N VAL A 186 12.09 -33.62 -6.98
CA VAL A 186 13.34 -33.36 -7.69
C VAL A 186 14.36 -32.79 -6.71
N ILE A 187 15.45 -33.53 -6.48
CA ILE A 187 16.46 -33.27 -5.47
C ILE A 187 17.78 -32.86 -6.13
N PHE A 188 18.20 -31.62 -5.89
CA PHE A 188 19.49 -31.11 -6.32
C PHE A 188 20.55 -31.35 -5.24
N THR A 189 21.61 -32.09 -5.56
CA THR A 189 22.65 -32.48 -4.61
C THR A 189 23.93 -31.64 -4.70
N SER A 190 24.00 -30.73 -5.66
CA SER A 190 25.11 -29.80 -5.88
C SER A 190 24.61 -28.35 -5.96
N SER A 191 25.38 -27.41 -5.40
CA SER A 191 25.08 -25.98 -5.49
C SER A 191 25.16 -25.42 -6.91
N ASP A 192 25.83 -26.13 -7.82
CA ASP A 192 25.94 -25.79 -9.24
C ASP A 192 24.91 -26.51 -10.11
N ALA A 193 24.07 -27.36 -9.53
CA ALA A 193 23.00 -28.02 -10.26
C ALA A 193 21.82 -27.07 -10.54
N GLY A 194 21.14 -27.26 -11.66
CA GLY A 194 20.07 -26.39 -12.16
C GLY A 194 19.46 -26.96 -13.44
N ILE A 195 18.41 -26.32 -13.93
CA ILE A 195 17.71 -26.73 -15.15
C ILE A 195 17.64 -25.54 -16.10
N ASP A 196 18.25 -25.66 -17.29
CA ASP A 196 18.03 -24.75 -18.41
C ASP A 196 16.89 -25.25 -19.29
N VAL A 197 15.90 -24.41 -19.55
CA VAL A 197 14.69 -24.77 -20.30
C VAL A 197 14.71 -24.09 -21.66
N TYR A 198 15.30 -24.76 -22.67
CA TYR A 198 15.21 -24.35 -24.08
C TYR A 198 14.00 -24.96 -24.80
N GLY A 199 13.49 -26.10 -24.29
CA GLY A 199 12.25 -26.74 -24.71
C GLY A 199 11.08 -26.39 -23.78
N THR A 200 10.31 -27.39 -23.34
CA THR A 200 9.18 -27.19 -22.41
C THR A 200 9.40 -27.93 -21.09
N LEU A 201 9.27 -27.22 -19.97
CA LEU A 201 9.09 -27.79 -18.64
C LEU A 201 7.62 -27.68 -18.25
N ARG A 202 6.94 -28.81 -18.06
CA ARG A 202 5.53 -28.87 -17.64
C ARG A 202 5.42 -29.65 -16.34
N VAL A 203 4.94 -29.00 -15.28
CA VAL A 203 4.70 -29.63 -13.98
C VAL A 203 3.21 -29.63 -13.67
N ASN A 204 2.65 -30.84 -13.59
CA ASN A 204 1.22 -31.09 -13.36
C ASN A 204 1.01 -31.55 -11.91
N GLY A 205 1.28 -30.67 -10.94
CA GLY A 205 1.02 -30.92 -9.53
C GLY A 205 -0.49 -30.88 -9.20
N LEU A 206 -0.84 -31.35 -7.99
CA LEU A 206 -2.21 -31.30 -7.45
C LEU A 206 -2.19 -30.73 -6.02
N GLU A 207 -3.28 -30.11 -5.57
CA GLU A 207 -3.40 -29.44 -4.27
C GLU A 207 -3.00 -30.30 -3.06
N ALA A 208 -3.33 -31.59 -3.08
CA ALA A 208 -2.99 -32.53 -2.01
C ALA A 208 -1.65 -33.26 -2.23
N VAL A 209 -1.06 -33.13 -3.42
CA VAL A 209 0.11 -33.92 -3.87
C VAL A 209 1.00 -33.01 -4.73
N GLU A 210 1.65 -32.05 -4.07
CA GLU A 210 2.52 -31.07 -4.74
C GLU A 210 3.77 -31.75 -5.33
N THR A 211 4.30 -31.17 -6.40
CA THR A 211 5.63 -31.51 -6.93
C THR A 211 6.67 -30.62 -6.26
N ILE A 212 7.83 -31.17 -5.88
CA ILE A 212 8.83 -30.45 -5.07
C ILE A 212 10.16 -30.37 -5.80
N PHE A 213 10.71 -29.16 -5.96
CA PHE A 213 12.09 -28.88 -6.33
C PHE A 213 12.84 -28.36 -5.10
N THR A 214 13.83 -29.10 -4.62
CA THR A 214 14.53 -28.81 -3.37
C THR A 214 15.94 -29.37 -3.39
N SER A 215 16.77 -29.02 -2.40
CA SER A 215 18.05 -29.71 -2.19
C SER A 215 17.92 -30.86 -1.19
N SER A 216 18.97 -31.67 -1.10
CA SER A 216 19.13 -32.68 -0.05
C SER A 216 19.54 -32.08 1.31
N PHE A 217 19.72 -30.75 1.40
CA PHE A 217 20.18 -30.10 2.62
C PHE A 217 19.08 -30.07 3.71
N PRO A 218 19.35 -30.57 4.92
CA PRO A 218 18.32 -30.82 5.93
C PRO A 218 17.71 -29.57 6.57
N VAL A 219 18.29 -28.38 6.37
CA VAL A 219 17.73 -27.12 6.90
C VAL A 219 17.02 -26.36 5.79
N LEU A 220 15.69 -26.38 5.82
CA LEU A 220 14.83 -25.83 4.75
C LEU A 220 14.97 -24.32 4.54
N SER A 221 15.44 -23.58 5.54
CA SER A 221 15.69 -22.14 5.43
C SER A 221 17.04 -21.80 4.79
N LYS A 222 17.91 -22.78 4.55
CA LYS A 222 19.22 -22.56 3.92
C LYS A 222 19.05 -22.31 2.42
N LYS A 223 19.40 -21.10 2.00
CA LYS A 223 19.40 -20.65 0.59
C LYS A 223 20.64 -21.16 -0.17
N ARG A 224 20.66 -21.00 -1.51
CA ARG A 224 21.82 -21.28 -2.38
C ARG A 224 22.31 -22.72 -2.38
N GLN A 225 21.41 -23.68 -2.22
CA GLN A 225 21.74 -25.10 -2.24
C GLN A 225 21.73 -25.71 -3.65
N TRP A 226 21.21 -24.96 -4.63
CA TRP A 226 21.24 -25.23 -6.07
C TRP A 226 20.99 -23.92 -6.83
N LYS A 227 21.21 -23.90 -8.15
CA LYS A 227 21.16 -22.66 -8.95
C LYS A 227 19.74 -22.15 -9.14
N GLY A 228 18.84 -22.98 -9.68
CA GLY A 228 17.49 -22.56 -10.06
C GLY A 228 16.95 -23.26 -11.29
N ILE A 229 15.75 -22.85 -11.69
CA ILE A 229 15.13 -23.18 -12.98
C ILE A 229 15.25 -21.95 -13.88
N PHE A 230 15.96 -22.09 -14.99
CA PHE A 230 16.29 -21.00 -15.90
C PHE A 230 15.58 -21.19 -17.22
N HIS A 231 14.60 -20.34 -17.50
CA HIS A 231 14.03 -20.19 -18.83
C HIS A 231 15.09 -19.63 -19.78
N GLN A 232 15.13 -20.18 -20.98
CA GLN A 232 16.03 -19.77 -22.05
C GLN A 232 15.21 -19.35 -23.28
N PRO A 233 15.78 -18.56 -24.21
CA PRO A 233 15.06 -18.11 -25.40
C PRO A 233 14.43 -19.28 -26.18
N GLY A 234 13.12 -19.18 -26.44
CA GLY A 234 12.32 -20.23 -27.10
C GLY A 234 11.76 -21.31 -26.17
N GLY A 235 12.11 -21.27 -24.88
CA GLY A 235 11.60 -22.19 -23.88
C GLY A 235 10.21 -21.84 -23.34
N ASN A 236 9.60 -22.79 -22.64
CA ASN A 236 8.33 -22.61 -21.92
C ASN A 236 8.37 -23.32 -20.56
N ILE A 237 7.94 -22.63 -19.51
CA ILE A 237 7.81 -23.15 -18.15
C ILE A 237 6.36 -23.00 -17.72
N SER A 238 5.71 -24.13 -17.40
CA SER A 238 4.39 -24.15 -16.78
C SER A 238 4.45 -24.98 -15.51
N LEU A 239 4.26 -24.32 -14.36
CA LEU A 239 4.29 -24.95 -13.04
C LEU A 239 2.92 -24.80 -12.35
N TRP A 240 2.33 -25.93 -11.98
CA TRP A 240 1.10 -25.99 -11.19
C TRP A 240 1.33 -26.77 -9.91
N TYR A 241 0.82 -26.26 -8.77
CA TYR A 241 0.93 -26.90 -7.44
C TYR A 241 2.36 -27.40 -7.15
N THR A 242 3.31 -26.48 -7.29
CA THR A 242 4.74 -26.78 -7.25
C THR A 242 5.41 -26.01 -6.13
N VAL A 243 6.24 -26.72 -5.35
CA VAL A 243 7.15 -26.14 -4.37
C VAL A 243 8.52 -25.97 -5.00
N VAL A 244 9.09 -24.77 -4.93
CA VAL A 244 10.49 -24.48 -5.31
C VAL A 244 11.18 -23.85 -4.11
N ARG A 245 12.23 -24.49 -3.57
CA ARG A 245 12.89 -23.99 -2.37
C ARG A 245 14.40 -24.24 -2.31
N GLN A 246 15.07 -23.49 -1.44
CA GLN A 246 16.52 -23.59 -1.17
C GLN A 246 17.42 -23.28 -2.37
N ALA A 247 16.88 -22.67 -3.43
CA ALA A 247 17.65 -22.29 -4.62
C ALA A 247 18.46 -21.01 -4.37
N THR A 248 19.34 -20.68 -5.30
CA THR A 248 19.90 -19.33 -5.42
C THR A 248 18.81 -18.43 -6.00
N ILE A 249 18.32 -18.74 -7.20
CA ILE A 249 17.15 -18.12 -7.79
C ILE A 249 16.12 -19.24 -8.01
N GLY A 250 14.89 -19.10 -7.51
CA GLY A 250 13.88 -20.15 -7.68
C GLY A 250 13.57 -20.39 -9.16
N ILE A 251 13.12 -19.32 -9.82
CA ILE A 251 12.79 -19.31 -11.24
C ILE A 251 13.35 -18.03 -11.87
N GLN A 252 14.08 -18.16 -12.98
CA GLN A 252 14.60 -17.05 -13.75
C GLN A 252 14.16 -17.13 -15.21
N GLY A 253 13.85 -15.99 -15.83
CA GLY A 253 13.62 -15.93 -17.28
C GLY A 253 13.32 -14.53 -17.80
N ASP A 254 12.95 -14.46 -19.07
CA ASP A 254 12.18 -13.33 -19.59
C ASP A 254 10.67 -13.57 -19.36
N SER A 255 9.81 -12.57 -19.57
CA SER A 255 8.36 -12.72 -19.33
C SER A 255 7.68 -13.71 -20.28
N ILE A 256 8.37 -14.26 -21.28
CA ILE A 256 7.74 -15.04 -22.34
C ILE A 256 7.66 -16.50 -21.90
N GLY A 257 6.45 -17.04 -21.79
CA GLY A 257 6.26 -18.47 -21.62
C GLY A 257 6.53 -18.99 -20.21
N ILE A 258 6.48 -18.16 -19.17
CA ILE A 258 6.46 -18.62 -17.77
C ILE A 258 5.05 -18.42 -17.19
N HIS A 259 4.44 -19.52 -16.77
CA HIS A 259 3.10 -19.57 -16.19
C HIS A 259 3.13 -20.31 -14.85
N LEU A 260 2.74 -19.63 -13.78
CA LEU A 260 2.76 -20.18 -12.42
C LEU A 260 1.35 -20.19 -11.83
N GLY A 261 0.91 -21.35 -11.33
CA GLY A 261 -0.38 -21.54 -10.68
C GLY A 261 -0.25 -22.32 -9.38
N HIS A 262 -0.74 -21.79 -8.26
CA HIS A 262 -0.71 -22.48 -6.96
C HIS A 262 0.70 -22.90 -6.50
N CYS A 263 1.73 -22.11 -6.81
CA CYS A 263 3.11 -22.43 -6.46
C CYS A 263 3.53 -21.87 -5.10
N ASN A 264 4.47 -22.54 -4.43
CA ASN A 264 5.13 -22.07 -3.20
C ASN A 264 6.64 -21.93 -3.45
N ILE A 265 7.14 -20.70 -3.49
CA ILE A 265 8.55 -20.41 -3.82
C ILE A 265 9.21 -19.74 -2.61
N TYR A 266 10.11 -20.44 -1.92
CA TYR A 266 10.62 -19.92 -0.65
C TYR A 266 12.03 -20.35 -0.28
N SER A 267 12.65 -19.59 0.63
CA SER A 267 14.04 -19.82 1.06
C SER A 267 15.02 -19.85 -0.11
N CYS A 268 14.81 -18.96 -1.09
CA CYS A 268 15.74 -18.62 -2.16
C CYS A 268 16.40 -17.26 -1.87
N ASP A 269 17.48 -16.91 -2.59
CA ASP A 269 17.89 -15.49 -2.60
C ASP A 269 16.79 -14.70 -3.32
N THR A 270 16.53 -14.99 -4.59
CA THR A 270 15.36 -14.43 -5.28
C THR A 270 14.36 -15.53 -5.57
N GLY A 271 13.09 -15.33 -5.19
CA GLY A 271 12.04 -16.29 -5.49
C GLY A 271 11.85 -16.42 -7.00
N ILE A 272 11.43 -15.32 -7.62
CA ILE A 272 11.26 -15.21 -9.08
C ILE A 272 12.07 -14.01 -9.58
N GLN A 273 12.88 -14.24 -10.60
CA GLN A 273 13.65 -13.18 -11.24
C GLN A 273 13.28 -13.06 -12.72
N LEU A 274 12.90 -11.85 -13.15
CA LEU A 274 12.75 -11.56 -14.57
C LEU A 274 13.88 -10.64 -15.02
N SER A 275 14.67 -11.09 -15.98
CA SER A 275 15.81 -10.33 -16.51
C SER A 275 15.92 -10.53 -18.01
N GLY A 276 16.05 -9.42 -18.75
CA GLY A 276 16.21 -9.44 -20.20
C GLY A 276 17.58 -9.96 -20.58
N GLY A 277 17.63 -10.98 -21.43
CA GLY A 277 18.85 -11.31 -22.16
C GLY A 277 19.26 -10.12 -23.04
N THR A 278 20.57 -9.86 -23.13
CA THR A 278 21.17 -8.74 -23.88
C THR A 278 20.99 -8.82 -25.41
N THR A 279 20.15 -9.71 -25.94
CA THR A 279 20.22 -10.11 -27.36
C THR A 279 18.93 -10.07 -28.17
N SER A 280 17.75 -9.75 -27.62
CA SER A 280 16.51 -9.68 -28.41
C SER A 280 15.83 -8.31 -28.35
N LYS A 281 16.03 -7.50 -29.39
CA LYS A 281 15.36 -6.20 -29.64
C LYS A 281 13.93 -6.34 -30.22
N HIS A 282 13.22 -7.43 -29.92
CA HIS A 282 11.90 -7.67 -30.51
C HIS A 282 10.79 -7.19 -29.58
N LYS A 283 10.20 -6.04 -29.93
CA LYS A 283 8.96 -5.52 -29.36
C LYS A 283 7.85 -6.55 -29.62
N ILE A 284 7.47 -7.32 -28.62
CA ILE A 284 6.41 -8.34 -28.74
C ILE A 284 5.20 -7.82 -27.95
N SER A 285 4.06 -7.64 -28.63
CA SER A 285 2.87 -6.95 -28.11
C SER A 285 1.96 -7.79 -27.21
N ASP A 286 2.19 -9.11 -27.09
CA ASP A 286 1.16 -10.03 -26.54
C ASP A 286 1.68 -11.07 -25.52
N SER A 287 2.93 -10.95 -25.06
CA SER A 287 3.51 -11.89 -24.09
C SER A 287 3.17 -11.50 -22.66
N THR A 288 2.45 -12.37 -21.93
CA THR A 288 2.08 -12.16 -20.53
C THR A 288 2.89 -13.07 -19.61
N PHE A 289 3.51 -12.49 -18.58
CA PHE A 289 4.02 -13.25 -17.46
C PHE A 289 2.90 -13.39 -16.42
N THR A 290 2.41 -14.61 -16.23
CA THR A 290 1.19 -14.86 -15.43
C THR A 290 1.52 -15.61 -14.14
N ILE A 291 1.15 -15.00 -13.01
CA ILE A 291 1.23 -15.60 -11.67
C ILE A 291 -0.16 -15.63 -11.05
N LEU A 292 -0.65 -16.83 -10.76
CA LEU A 292 -1.96 -17.05 -10.14
C LEU A 292 -1.78 -17.86 -8.86
N HIS A 293 -2.47 -17.47 -7.79
CA HIS A 293 -2.55 -18.25 -6.54
C HIS A 293 -1.19 -18.64 -5.93
N THR A 294 -0.14 -17.87 -6.21
CA THR A 294 1.23 -18.27 -5.90
C THR A 294 1.74 -17.50 -4.69
N ARG A 295 2.53 -18.17 -3.85
CA ARG A 295 3.18 -17.58 -2.69
C ARG A 295 4.68 -17.57 -2.87
N SER A 296 5.29 -16.39 -2.75
CA SER A 296 6.74 -16.23 -2.70
C SER A 296 7.15 -15.59 -1.37
N PHE A 297 7.81 -16.35 -0.52
CA PHE A 297 8.03 -15.95 0.87
C PHE A 297 9.38 -16.39 1.44
N ARG A 298 9.86 -15.71 2.48
CA ARG A 298 11.17 -16.00 3.11
C ARG A 298 12.34 -15.98 2.12
N ASN A 299 12.19 -15.25 1.02
CA ASN A 299 13.26 -15.00 0.07
C ASN A 299 14.01 -13.71 0.46
N GLU A 300 15.07 -13.36 -0.25
CA GLU A 300 15.59 -11.99 -0.18
C GLU A 300 14.62 -11.05 -0.90
N TYR A 301 14.26 -11.40 -2.13
CA TYR A 301 13.23 -10.74 -2.93
C TYR A 301 12.14 -11.76 -3.30
N GLY A 302 10.86 -11.40 -3.15
CA GLY A 302 9.76 -12.27 -3.58
C GLY A 302 9.73 -12.42 -5.10
N ILE A 303 9.61 -11.29 -5.80
CA ILE A 303 9.83 -11.16 -7.24
C ILE A 303 10.77 -9.98 -7.48
N ARG A 304 11.76 -10.16 -8.36
CA ARG A 304 12.66 -9.09 -8.79
C ARG A 304 12.72 -9.01 -10.31
N LEU A 305 12.33 -7.86 -10.83
CA LEU A 305 12.47 -7.52 -12.24
C LEU A 305 13.64 -6.54 -12.38
N HIS A 306 14.63 -6.89 -13.19
CA HIS A 306 15.76 -6.00 -13.45
C HIS A 306 16.37 -6.13 -14.85
N GLY A 307 16.98 -5.05 -15.34
CA GLY A 307 17.77 -5.04 -16.57
C GLY A 307 17.01 -4.51 -17.80
N THR A 308 17.55 -4.71 -19.01
CA THR A 308 17.01 -4.19 -20.28
C THR A 308 15.84 -5.02 -20.83
N ALA A 309 15.12 -5.69 -19.92
CA ALA A 309 14.09 -6.63 -20.27
C ALA A 309 12.94 -5.90 -20.98
N GLN A 310 12.67 -6.25 -22.24
CA GLN A 310 11.47 -5.80 -22.94
C GLN A 310 10.27 -6.57 -22.37
N LEU A 311 9.77 -6.15 -21.22
CA LEU A 311 8.65 -6.80 -20.52
C LEU A 311 7.40 -5.93 -20.67
N PRO A 312 6.49 -6.21 -21.61
CA PRO A 312 5.35 -5.35 -21.83
C PRO A 312 4.25 -5.58 -20.77
N TYR A 313 4.08 -6.80 -20.23
CA TYR A 313 2.89 -7.12 -19.43
C TYR A 313 3.10 -8.23 -18.37
N ILE A 314 2.85 -7.87 -17.11
CA ILE A 314 2.94 -8.75 -15.94
C ILE A 314 1.55 -8.83 -15.33
N TYR A 315 1.00 -10.04 -15.21
CA TYR A 315 -0.30 -10.29 -14.62
C TYR A 315 -0.15 -11.13 -13.36
N ILE A 316 -0.56 -10.56 -12.22
CA ILE A 316 -0.50 -11.21 -10.91
C ILE A 316 -1.89 -11.16 -10.29
N ASP A 317 -2.43 -12.33 -9.95
CA ASP A 317 -3.72 -12.44 -9.29
C ASP A 317 -3.70 -13.43 -8.12
N GLN A 318 -4.47 -13.12 -7.07
CA GLN A 318 -4.66 -13.97 -5.88
C GLN A 318 -3.37 -14.50 -5.26
N SER A 319 -2.29 -13.71 -5.33
CA SER A 319 -0.94 -14.14 -4.97
C SER A 319 -0.41 -13.43 -3.72
N GLN A 320 0.62 -14.00 -3.08
CA GLN A 320 1.18 -13.46 -1.83
C GLN A 320 2.71 -13.36 -1.88
N PHE A 321 3.24 -12.18 -1.52
CA PHE A 321 4.67 -11.88 -1.46
C PHE A 321 5.02 -11.39 -0.06
N SER A 322 5.49 -12.30 0.80
CA SER A 322 5.56 -12.03 2.24
C SER A 322 6.80 -12.53 2.95
N PHE A 323 7.15 -11.94 4.09
CA PHE A 323 8.29 -12.38 4.92
C PHE A 323 9.63 -12.36 4.16
N ASN A 324 9.77 -11.56 3.12
CA ASN A 324 11.03 -11.45 2.38
C ASN A 324 11.99 -10.51 3.12
N SER A 325 13.28 -10.84 3.15
CA SER A 325 14.28 -10.05 3.88
C SER A 325 14.64 -8.72 3.22
N LYS A 326 14.10 -8.45 2.02
CA LYS A 326 14.04 -7.13 1.40
C LYS A 326 12.61 -6.82 0.98
N HIS A 327 12.30 -6.81 -0.32
CA HIS A 327 11.03 -6.37 -0.86
C HIS A 327 10.15 -7.55 -1.29
N GLY A 328 8.83 -7.36 -1.29
CA GLY A 328 7.89 -8.33 -1.85
C GLY A 328 8.02 -8.43 -3.37
N LEU A 329 7.74 -7.33 -4.06
CA LEU A 329 7.86 -7.18 -5.51
C LEU A 329 8.74 -5.98 -5.86
N VAL A 330 9.67 -6.15 -6.80
CA VAL A 330 10.57 -5.09 -7.28
C VAL A 330 10.52 -4.98 -8.79
N ILE A 331 10.35 -3.77 -9.30
CA ILE A 331 10.49 -3.42 -10.71
C ILE A 331 11.60 -2.37 -10.84
N GLU A 332 12.77 -2.74 -11.37
CA GLU A 332 13.97 -1.89 -11.45
C GLU A 332 14.56 -1.83 -12.87
N ASN A 333 14.42 -0.71 -13.59
CA ASN A 333 14.99 -0.52 -14.94
C ASN A 333 15.90 0.73 -14.99
N TRP A 334 17.22 0.53 -15.16
CA TRP A 334 18.21 1.61 -14.96
C TRP A 334 19.01 2.03 -16.20
N ASN A 335 19.13 1.21 -17.25
CA ASN A 335 20.28 1.32 -18.18
C ASN A 335 20.02 1.23 -19.70
N ASP A 336 18.80 1.45 -20.21
CA ASP A 336 18.60 1.36 -21.68
C ASP A 336 17.45 2.23 -22.21
N GLU A 337 17.76 3.22 -23.05
CA GLU A 337 16.79 4.04 -23.79
C GLU A 337 15.94 3.22 -24.79
N SER A 338 16.33 1.97 -25.09
CA SER A 338 15.68 1.12 -26.11
C SER A 338 14.74 0.04 -25.57
N SER A 339 14.53 -0.05 -24.26
CA SER A 339 13.61 -1.00 -23.62
C SER A 339 12.15 -0.51 -23.61
N SER A 340 11.19 -1.44 -23.62
CA SER A 340 9.75 -1.14 -23.62
C SER A 340 9.22 -0.70 -22.25
N ASP A 341 8.05 -0.04 -22.25
CA ASP A 341 7.26 0.20 -21.06
C ASP A 341 6.95 -1.12 -20.32
N THR A 342 6.87 -1.05 -18.99
CA THR A 342 6.47 -2.17 -18.14
C THR A 342 5.06 -1.95 -17.61
N VAL A 343 4.14 -2.85 -17.93
CA VAL A 343 2.78 -2.83 -17.40
C VAL A 343 2.62 -3.92 -16.34
N LEU A 344 2.25 -3.53 -15.12
CA LEU A 344 1.91 -4.44 -14.03
C LEU A 344 0.41 -4.37 -13.76
N HIS A 345 -0.24 -5.52 -13.83
CA HIS A 345 -1.58 -5.76 -13.33
C HIS A 345 -1.48 -6.62 -12.07
N LEU A 346 -1.89 -6.06 -10.94
CA LEU A 346 -1.84 -6.70 -9.62
C LEU A 346 -3.23 -6.70 -9.00
N TYR A 347 -3.81 -7.89 -8.89
CA TYR A 347 -5.18 -8.09 -8.44
C TYR A 347 -5.22 -9.02 -7.22
N ASN A 348 -6.14 -8.75 -6.29
CA ASN A 348 -6.51 -9.66 -5.19
C ASN A 348 -5.30 -10.20 -4.38
N SER A 349 -4.21 -9.44 -4.32
CA SER A 349 -2.90 -9.94 -3.90
C SER A 349 -2.41 -9.29 -2.61
N LYS A 350 -1.51 -9.99 -1.91
CA LYS A 350 -1.01 -9.57 -0.59
C LYS A 350 0.50 -9.38 -0.61
N LEU A 351 0.97 -8.19 -0.25
CA LEU A 351 2.38 -7.84 -0.15
C LEU A 351 2.65 -7.38 1.28
N ASN A 352 2.92 -8.35 2.15
CA ASN A 352 2.87 -8.14 3.60
C ASN A 352 4.08 -8.70 4.35
N ASP A 353 4.39 -8.11 5.50
CA ASP A 353 5.47 -8.58 6.40
C ASP A 353 6.86 -8.66 5.72
N ASN A 354 7.12 -7.85 4.69
CA ASN A 354 8.44 -7.75 4.08
C ASN A 354 9.33 -6.80 4.88
N TYR A 355 10.64 -7.05 4.95
CA TYR A 355 11.55 -6.23 5.74
C TYR A 355 11.70 -4.79 5.22
N LYS A 356 11.54 -4.59 3.90
CA LYS A 356 11.52 -3.28 3.25
C LYS A 356 10.12 -2.95 2.75
N SER A 357 9.95 -2.62 1.46
CA SER A 357 8.65 -2.30 0.88
C SER A 357 7.87 -3.51 0.41
N GLY A 358 6.54 -3.40 0.41
CA GLY A 358 5.67 -4.37 -0.25
C GLY A 358 5.97 -4.41 -1.75
N LEU A 359 5.82 -3.27 -2.42
CA LEU A 359 6.21 -3.05 -3.81
C LEU A 359 7.19 -1.89 -3.93
N LEU A 360 8.29 -2.11 -4.65
CA LEU A 360 9.22 -1.08 -5.10
C LEU A 360 9.17 -0.97 -6.63
N SER A 361 8.92 0.22 -7.16
CA SER A 361 9.04 0.53 -8.58
C SER A 361 10.06 1.64 -8.77
N SER A 362 11.07 1.38 -9.59
CA SER A 362 12.16 2.31 -9.89
C SER A 362 12.53 2.27 -11.35
N CYS A 363 12.46 3.43 -12.03
CA CYS A 363 12.84 3.56 -13.43
C CYS A 363 13.70 4.81 -13.69
N SER A 364 14.51 4.72 -14.74
CA SER A 364 15.34 5.84 -15.24
C SER A 364 15.15 6.17 -16.71
N TYR A 365 14.56 5.28 -17.54
CA TYR A 365 14.33 5.51 -18.98
C TYR A 365 13.05 4.84 -19.53
N GLN A 366 12.27 4.14 -18.69
CA GLN A 366 11.07 3.38 -19.09
C GLN A 366 9.83 3.78 -18.29
N LYS A 367 8.66 3.77 -18.95
CA LYS A 367 7.39 4.06 -18.29
C LYS A 367 6.96 2.82 -17.54
N HIS A 368 6.62 2.98 -16.27
CA HIS A 368 5.92 1.95 -15.52
C HIS A 368 4.44 2.31 -15.46
N ILE A 369 3.58 1.38 -15.87
CA ILE A 369 2.13 1.49 -15.77
C ILE A 369 1.67 0.48 -14.74
N LEU A 370 1.16 0.95 -13.61
CA LEU A 370 0.75 0.12 -12.50
C LEU A 370 -0.77 0.16 -12.34
N VAL A 371 -1.43 -0.97 -12.54
CA VAL A 371 -2.85 -1.16 -12.27
C VAL A 371 -2.95 -2.10 -11.08
N ILE A 372 -3.36 -1.55 -9.94
CA ILE A 372 -3.44 -2.28 -8.67
C ILE A 372 -4.87 -2.22 -8.16
N GLU A 373 -5.49 -3.37 -7.96
CA GLU A 373 -6.87 -3.43 -7.50
C GLU A 373 -7.08 -4.55 -6.46
N ASN A 374 -7.93 -4.26 -5.48
CA ASN A 374 -8.31 -5.19 -4.42
C ASN A 374 -7.12 -5.88 -3.73
N SER A 375 -6.02 -5.15 -3.54
CA SER A 375 -4.77 -5.70 -3.03
C SER A 375 -4.37 -5.07 -1.69
N SER A 376 -3.58 -5.79 -0.89
CA SER A 376 -3.20 -5.34 0.46
C SER A 376 -1.68 -5.24 0.64
N PHE A 377 -1.22 -4.12 1.19
CA PHE A 377 0.18 -3.82 1.49
C PHE A 377 0.30 -3.52 2.98
N SER A 378 0.67 -4.54 3.77
CA SER A 378 0.58 -4.43 5.23
C SER A 378 1.81 -4.89 6.00
N ARG A 379 2.09 -4.23 7.13
CA ARG A 379 3.19 -4.57 8.06
C ARG A 379 4.55 -4.69 7.39
N ASN A 380 4.80 -3.92 6.33
CA ASN A 380 6.12 -3.87 5.70
C ASN A 380 7.05 -2.96 6.53
N GLY A 381 8.34 -3.29 6.56
CA GLY A 381 9.34 -2.58 7.38
C GLY A 381 9.76 -1.21 6.84
N GLU A 382 9.36 -0.87 5.61
CA GLU A 382 9.42 0.48 5.04
C GLU A 382 8.03 0.89 4.56
N THR A 383 7.84 1.04 3.25
CA THR A 383 6.62 1.60 2.63
C THR A 383 5.76 0.49 2.00
N GLY A 384 4.43 0.62 2.03
CA GLY A 384 3.55 -0.31 1.31
C GLY A 384 3.84 -0.34 -0.19
N LEU A 385 3.64 0.79 -0.86
CA LEU A 385 4.01 1.03 -2.26
C LEU A 385 5.00 2.18 -2.37
N TYR A 386 6.22 1.89 -2.82
CA TYR A 386 7.26 2.89 -3.04
C TYR A 386 7.59 3.04 -4.53
N LEU A 387 7.29 4.21 -5.07
CA LEU A 387 7.61 4.62 -6.42
C LEU A 387 8.76 5.62 -6.36
N TYR A 388 9.91 5.27 -6.91
CA TYR A 388 11.11 6.09 -6.87
C TYR A 388 11.65 6.31 -8.28
N GLN A 389 11.71 7.56 -8.74
CA GLN A 389 12.13 7.86 -10.09
C GLN A 389 13.28 8.88 -10.13
N TYR A 390 14.30 8.56 -10.94
CA TYR A 390 15.54 9.33 -11.07
C TYR A 390 16.05 9.27 -12.52
N TYR A 391 16.34 10.42 -13.13
CA TYR A 391 16.83 10.65 -14.52
C TYR A 391 15.77 10.87 -15.62
N TYR A 392 16.24 10.96 -16.88
CA TYR A 392 15.54 11.34 -18.12
C TYR A 392 14.25 10.54 -18.33
N GLU A 393 13.24 11.16 -18.96
CA GLU A 393 11.94 10.59 -19.35
C GLU A 393 11.87 9.05 -19.32
N PRO A 394 10.98 8.39 -18.50
CA PRO A 394 9.52 8.56 -18.57
C PRO A 394 8.74 8.23 -17.28
N THR A 395 7.52 8.73 -17.23
CA THR A 395 6.65 8.88 -16.06
C THR A 395 6.01 7.58 -15.53
N THR A 396 6.26 7.22 -14.27
CA THR A 396 5.43 6.17 -13.62
C THR A 396 3.98 6.66 -13.52
N VAL A 397 3.06 5.90 -14.11
CA VAL A 397 1.62 6.12 -14.05
C VAL A 397 0.97 5.01 -13.25
N PHE A 398 0.08 5.35 -12.33
CA PHE A 398 -0.64 4.37 -11.54
C PHE A 398 -2.14 4.67 -11.42
N ASP A 399 -2.91 3.60 -11.41
CA ASP A 399 -4.32 3.57 -11.01
C ASP A 399 -4.47 2.50 -9.94
N ILE A 400 -4.78 2.93 -8.72
CA ILE A 400 -4.86 2.07 -7.55
C ILE A 400 -6.25 2.19 -6.97
N SER A 401 -6.95 1.07 -6.87
CA SER A 401 -8.30 1.06 -6.34
C SER A 401 -8.62 -0.08 -5.39
N TYR A 402 -9.59 0.14 -4.50
CA TYR A 402 -10.09 -0.86 -3.56
C TYR A 402 -9.00 -1.56 -2.73
N SER A 403 -7.87 -0.89 -2.51
CA SER A 403 -6.66 -1.49 -1.93
C SER A 403 -6.39 -0.96 -0.53
N ASN A 404 -5.74 -1.78 0.29
CA ASN A 404 -5.47 -1.50 1.70
C ASN A 404 -3.96 -1.30 1.93
N PHE A 405 -3.60 -0.22 2.60
CA PHE A 405 -2.22 0.08 3.01
C PHE A 405 -2.19 0.30 4.51
N GLU A 406 -1.70 -0.70 5.25
CA GLU A 406 -1.94 -0.79 6.68
C GLU A 406 -0.68 -1.10 7.48
N GLU A 407 -0.48 -0.39 8.59
CA GLU A 407 0.56 -0.71 9.59
C GLU A 407 1.99 -0.77 9.01
N ASN A 408 2.25 -0.10 7.88
CA ASN A 408 3.61 -0.04 7.33
C ASN A 408 4.47 0.86 8.23
N ALA A 409 5.73 0.45 8.42
CA ALA A 409 6.61 1.12 9.38
C ALA A 409 7.03 2.53 8.91
N TYR A 410 6.90 2.85 7.62
CA TYR A 410 7.09 4.18 7.06
C TYR A 410 5.77 4.65 6.43
N ASN A 411 5.62 4.53 5.11
CA ASN A 411 4.51 5.15 4.38
C ASN A 411 3.51 4.12 3.87
N GLY A 412 2.25 4.51 3.68
CA GLY A 412 1.29 3.69 2.92
C GLY A 412 1.68 3.68 1.44
N VAL A 413 1.57 4.86 0.81
CA VAL A 413 2.03 5.12 -0.56
C VAL A 413 3.03 6.26 -0.57
N GLU A 414 4.15 6.07 -1.24
CA GLU A 414 5.14 7.12 -1.50
C GLU A 414 5.48 7.16 -2.98
N TYR A 415 5.28 8.33 -3.61
CA TYR A 415 5.81 8.61 -4.95
C TYR A 415 6.80 9.76 -4.88
N LYS A 416 8.06 9.43 -5.13
CA LYS A 416 9.17 10.36 -5.19
C LYS A 416 9.70 10.44 -6.62
N TYR A 417 9.53 11.60 -7.23
CA TYR A 417 9.86 11.90 -8.62
C TYR A 417 10.89 13.03 -8.67
N ILE A 418 12.09 12.71 -9.18
CA ILE A 418 13.15 13.68 -9.42
C ILE A 418 13.53 13.60 -10.90
N CYS A 419 13.21 14.65 -11.65
CA CYS A 419 13.42 14.67 -13.09
C CYS A 419 14.32 15.86 -13.49
N TYR A 420 15.21 15.60 -14.44
CA TYR A 420 16.21 16.57 -14.94
C TYR A 420 15.87 17.10 -16.34
N TYR A 421 15.10 16.36 -17.13
CA TYR A 421 14.69 16.69 -18.49
C TYR A 421 13.30 16.10 -18.71
N CYS A 422 12.27 16.94 -18.68
CA CYS A 422 10.92 16.46 -18.45
C CYS A 422 9.97 16.93 -19.54
N HIS A 423 9.52 16.00 -20.39
CA HIS A 423 8.38 16.22 -21.28
C HIS A 423 7.33 15.13 -21.05
N GLY A 424 6.08 15.53 -20.78
CA GLY A 424 4.96 14.61 -20.61
C GLY A 424 3.96 15.00 -19.53
N ASN A 425 2.82 14.31 -19.53
CA ASN A 425 1.74 14.48 -18.57
C ASN A 425 1.69 13.30 -17.61
N LEU A 426 1.72 13.59 -16.31
CA LEU A 426 1.50 12.63 -15.23
C LEU A 426 0.01 12.63 -14.86
N SER A 427 -0.60 11.45 -14.74
CA SER A 427 -2.00 11.34 -14.28
C SER A 427 -2.11 10.10 -13.43
N ASN A 428 -2.19 10.31 -12.12
CA ASN A 428 -2.15 9.25 -11.12
C ASN A 428 -3.42 9.27 -10.28
N SER A 429 -3.95 8.09 -9.95
CA SER A 429 -5.19 8.01 -9.16
C SER A 429 -5.14 7.00 -8.03
N LEU A 430 -5.71 7.41 -6.90
CA LEU A 430 -6.03 6.57 -5.75
C LEU A 430 -7.55 6.67 -5.54
N ARG A 431 -8.27 5.56 -5.72
CA ARG A 431 -9.73 5.51 -5.68
C ARG A 431 -10.24 4.43 -4.73
N HIS A 432 -11.13 4.73 -3.80
CA HIS A 432 -11.72 3.70 -2.90
C HIS A 432 -10.69 2.93 -2.06
N ASN A 433 -9.55 3.53 -1.70
CA ASN A 433 -8.52 2.85 -0.91
C ASN A 433 -8.63 3.13 0.59
N HIS A 434 -8.07 2.23 1.39
CA HIS A 434 -7.90 2.40 2.83
C HIS A 434 -6.43 2.59 3.20
N MET A 435 -6.10 3.72 3.82
CA MET A 435 -4.76 4.07 4.31
C MET A 435 -4.84 4.18 5.84
N ILE A 436 -4.42 3.14 6.57
CA ILE A 436 -4.69 3.03 8.00
C ILE A 436 -3.41 2.76 8.77
N HIS A 437 -3.11 3.59 9.77
CA HIS A 437 -2.04 3.33 10.74
C HIS A 437 -0.62 3.13 10.15
N ASN A 438 -0.30 3.80 9.04
CA ASN A 438 1.08 3.89 8.55
C ASN A 438 1.87 4.90 9.40
N LYS A 439 3.09 4.55 9.83
CA LYS A 439 3.76 5.30 10.91
C LYS A 439 4.25 6.69 10.49
N ARG A 440 4.80 6.90 9.30
CA ARG A 440 5.35 8.21 8.90
C ARG A 440 4.34 9.05 8.13
N PHE A 441 3.84 8.56 7.01
CA PHE A 441 2.82 9.23 6.22
C PHE A 441 1.82 8.21 5.68
N GLN A 442 0.58 8.65 5.48
CA GLN A 442 -0.39 7.83 4.77
C GLN A 442 -0.09 7.87 3.27
N ILE A 443 0.08 9.09 2.73
CA ILE A 443 0.39 9.34 1.32
C ILE A 443 1.46 10.44 1.22
N VAL A 444 2.51 10.20 0.45
CA VAL A 444 3.51 11.22 0.12
C VAL A 444 3.71 11.29 -1.38
N PHE A 445 3.58 12.50 -1.91
CA PHE A 445 3.95 12.81 -3.27
C PHE A 445 5.01 13.90 -3.27
N SER A 446 6.19 13.63 -3.83
CA SER A 446 7.31 14.55 -3.87
C SER A 446 7.83 14.68 -5.29
N PHE A 447 7.60 15.84 -5.90
CA PHE A 447 7.97 16.17 -7.27
C PHE A 447 9.01 17.27 -7.29
N THR A 448 10.18 16.94 -7.83
CA THR A 448 11.24 17.92 -8.07
C THR A 448 11.62 17.88 -9.54
N ASN A 449 11.19 18.89 -10.28
CA ASN A 449 11.62 19.12 -11.65
C ASN A 449 12.81 20.10 -11.66
N ARG A 450 13.94 19.67 -12.21
CA ARG A 450 15.17 20.46 -12.35
C ARG A 450 15.36 21.04 -13.76
N ASP A 451 14.45 20.74 -14.69
CA ASP A 451 14.39 21.37 -16.01
C ASP A 451 13.82 22.79 -15.91
N ASP A 452 14.05 23.63 -16.92
CA ASP A 452 13.59 25.01 -16.99
C ASP A 452 12.09 25.12 -17.35
N LYS A 453 11.50 24.05 -17.90
CA LYS A 453 10.07 24.01 -18.26
C LYS A 453 9.25 23.25 -17.21
N PRO A 454 8.07 23.75 -16.82
CA PRO A 454 7.22 23.04 -15.88
C PRO A 454 6.61 21.76 -16.48
N VAL A 455 6.33 20.77 -15.62
CA VAL A 455 5.72 19.48 -15.99
C VAL A 455 4.25 19.45 -15.64
N MET A 456 3.41 18.91 -16.52
CA MET A 456 2.00 18.71 -16.23
C MET A 456 1.79 17.48 -15.34
N MET A 457 1.10 17.67 -14.22
CA MET A 457 0.76 16.60 -13.30
C MET A 457 -0.64 16.73 -12.75
N ASN A 458 -1.42 15.67 -12.94
CA ASN A 458 -2.73 15.50 -12.38
C ASN A 458 -2.73 14.37 -11.35
N VAL A 459 -3.40 14.61 -10.24
CA VAL A 459 -3.57 13.63 -9.17
C VAL A 459 -5.05 13.58 -8.81
N LEU A 460 -5.61 12.38 -8.82
CA LEU A 460 -6.99 12.14 -8.36
C LEU A 460 -6.96 11.30 -7.09
N LEU A 461 -7.38 11.89 -5.98
CA LEU A 461 -7.66 11.19 -4.73
C LEU A 461 -9.18 11.20 -4.55
N THR A 462 -9.86 10.07 -4.73
CA THR A 462 -11.31 10.03 -4.51
C THR A 462 -11.81 8.81 -3.74
N ASN A 463 -12.83 9.02 -2.90
CA ASN A 463 -13.47 7.98 -2.11
C ASN A 463 -12.49 7.20 -1.21
N ASN A 464 -11.35 7.78 -0.83
CA ASN A 464 -10.38 7.12 0.05
C ASN A 464 -10.70 7.37 1.52
N THR A 465 -10.31 6.41 2.37
CA THR A 465 -10.36 6.52 3.82
C THR A 465 -8.93 6.57 4.37
N ILE A 466 -8.57 7.66 5.04
CA ILE A 466 -7.21 7.94 5.54
C ILE A 466 -7.30 8.14 7.04
N ARG A 467 -6.80 7.17 7.83
CA ARG A 467 -7.07 7.14 9.27
C ARG A 467 -5.90 6.71 10.17
N LYS A 468 -5.96 7.12 11.44
CA LYS A 468 -5.10 6.64 12.55
C LYS A 468 -3.60 6.91 12.35
N HIS A 469 -3.23 8.15 12.04
CA HIS A 469 -1.83 8.58 11.89
C HIS A 469 -1.40 9.37 13.13
N SER A 470 -0.32 8.97 13.79
CA SER A 470 0.04 9.54 15.11
C SER A 470 1.50 9.95 15.29
N TYR A 471 2.37 9.70 14.31
CA TYR A 471 3.83 9.75 14.49
C TYR A 471 4.47 10.94 13.76
N TYR A 472 5.63 11.39 14.27
CA TYR A 472 6.53 12.54 13.98
C TYR A 472 6.27 13.57 12.85
N GLU A 473 5.58 13.24 11.77
CA GLU A 473 5.45 14.08 10.60
C GLU A 473 4.38 15.17 10.78
N ARG A 474 4.52 16.24 9.98
CA ARG A 474 3.67 17.43 10.07
C ARG A 474 2.24 17.20 9.55
N TYR A 475 2.09 16.32 8.56
CA TYR A 475 0.82 16.04 7.87
C TYR A 475 0.72 14.56 7.55
N ALA A 476 -0.48 13.99 7.60
CA ALA A 476 -0.72 12.61 7.18
C ALA A 476 -0.65 12.44 5.64
N VAL A 477 -1.04 13.47 4.89
CA VAL A 477 -0.86 13.54 3.43
C VAL A 477 0.01 14.75 3.09
N SER A 478 1.05 14.52 2.28
CA SER A 478 1.99 15.56 1.88
C SER A 478 2.19 15.57 0.37
N ILE A 479 2.03 16.73 -0.25
CA ILE A 479 2.38 16.97 -1.64
C ILE A 479 3.40 18.09 -1.73
N GLY A 480 4.63 17.74 -2.13
CA GLY A 480 5.68 18.67 -2.49
C GLY A 480 5.81 18.75 -4.01
N ALA A 481 5.78 19.95 -4.57
CA ALA A 481 5.94 20.15 -6.01
C ALA A 481 6.87 21.32 -6.30
N ASN A 482 7.77 21.19 -7.27
CA ASN A 482 8.65 22.27 -7.72
C ASN A 482 8.70 22.27 -9.25
N ARG A 483 8.38 23.40 -9.89
CA ARG A 483 8.17 23.55 -11.33
C ARG A 483 7.15 22.56 -11.90
N VAL A 484 5.97 22.51 -11.29
CA VAL A 484 4.85 21.64 -11.70
C VAL A 484 3.60 22.48 -12.00
N ILE A 485 2.87 22.10 -13.04
CA ILE A 485 1.55 22.64 -13.37
C ILE A 485 0.51 21.52 -13.40
N GLY A 486 -0.74 21.80 -13.09
CA GLY A 486 -1.81 20.81 -13.23
C GLY A 486 -2.84 20.87 -12.12
N VAL A 487 -3.69 19.84 -12.06
CA VAL A 487 -4.86 19.82 -11.18
C VAL A 487 -4.80 18.63 -10.23
N PHE A 488 -4.89 18.92 -8.94
CA PHE A 488 -5.07 17.90 -7.91
C PHE A 488 -6.53 17.91 -7.47
N GLU A 489 -7.23 16.82 -7.78
CA GLU A 489 -8.61 16.56 -7.43
C GLU A 489 -8.64 15.68 -6.18
N ILE A 490 -9.11 16.23 -5.06
CA ILE A 490 -9.28 15.53 -3.80
C ILE A 490 -10.77 15.58 -3.47
N VAL A 491 -11.49 14.50 -3.79
CA VAL A 491 -12.96 14.49 -3.81
C VAL A 491 -13.53 13.32 -3.01
N ASN A 492 -14.49 13.57 -2.12
CA ASN A 492 -15.18 12.51 -1.34
C ASN A 492 -14.26 11.66 -0.45
N ASN A 493 -13.16 12.20 0.06
CA ASN A 493 -12.27 11.45 0.96
C ASN A 493 -12.66 11.69 2.42
N THR A 494 -12.37 10.69 3.26
CA THR A 494 -12.49 10.80 4.72
C THR A 494 -11.10 10.80 5.36
N PHE A 495 -10.79 11.85 6.09
CA PHE A 495 -9.59 12.03 6.89
C PHE A 495 -10.00 12.01 8.36
N ASP A 496 -9.57 11.00 9.12
CA ASP A 496 -10.00 10.85 10.51
C ASP A 496 -8.90 10.35 11.45
N ASP A 497 -8.81 10.89 12.65
CA ASP A 497 -7.84 10.51 13.68
C ASP A 497 -6.38 10.64 13.17
N LEU A 498 -6.02 11.87 12.78
CA LEU A 498 -4.72 12.18 12.16
C LEU A 498 -3.96 13.27 12.91
N ARG A 499 -2.66 13.07 13.08
CA ARG A 499 -1.73 14.11 13.53
C ARG A 499 -1.36 15.03 12.37
N GLY A 500 -2.09 16.12 12.22
CA GLY A 500 -2.04 17.01 11.04
C GLY A 500 -2.75 16.40 9.83
N GLY A 501 -3.46 17.24 9.06
CA GLY A 501 -4.29 16.76 7.96
C GLY A 501 -3.51 16.62 6.65
N PHE A 502 -3.58 17.68 5.83
CA PHE A 502 -3.11 17.71 4.46
C PHE A 502 -2.19 18.91 4.23
N GLY A 503 -0.98 18.66 3.74
CA GLY A 503 -0.01 19.71 3.42
C GLY A 503 0.34 19.74 1.94
N ILE A 504 0.26 20.92 1.33
CA ILE A 504 0.74 21.18 -0.03
C ILE A 504 1.80 22.27 0.01
N ASN A 505 2.98 21.94 -0.48
CA ASN A 505 4.07 22.88 -0.63
C ASN A 505 4.51 22.93 -2.09
N SER A 506 4.08 23.95 -2.81
CA SER A 506 4.58 24.24 -4.15
C SER A 506 5.71 25.27 -4.10
N GLY A 507 6.84 24.92 -4.71
CA GLY A 507 8.02 25.76 -4.88
C GLY A 507 7.98 26.57 -6.17
N GLN A 508 9.13 27.14 -6.53
CA GLN A 508 9.30 28.08 -7.64
C GLN A 508 8.69 27.58 -8.97
N ASP A 509 8.14 28.52 -9.75
CA ASP A 509 7.55 28.33 -11.09
C ASP A 509 6.50 27.21 -11.18
N SER A 510 5.78 26.95 -10.07
CA SER A 510 4.64 26.03 -10.03
C SER A 510 3.32 26.76 -10.23
N SER A 511 2.38 26.15 -10.96
CA SER A 511 0.99 26.64 -11.12
C SER A 511 0.04 25.46 -10.96
N VAL A 512 -0.14 25.05 -9.70
CA VAL A 512 -1.02 23.96 -9.31
C VAL A 512 -2.37 24.53 -8.88
N GLN A 513 -3.44 23.87 -9.30
CA GLN A 513 -4.78 24.08 -8.77
C GLN A 513 -5.18 22.87 -7.93
N VAL A 514 -5.70 23.13 -6.73
CA VAL A 514 -6.16 22.10 -5.79
C VAL A 514 -7.66 22.25 -5.61
N ASN A 515 -8.39 21.24 -6.05
CA ASN A 515 -9.83 21.13 -5.88
C ASN A 515 -10.08 20.13 -4.76
N MET A 516 -10.54 20.64 -3.61
CA MET A 516 -10.93 19.85 -2.45
C MET A 516 -12.44 19.95 -2.30
N ILE A 517 -13.16 18.91 -2.72
CA ILE A 517 -14.62 18.91 -2.82
C ILE A 517 -15.22 17.77 -1.99
N ASN A 518 -16.21 18.09 -1.15
CA ASN A 518 -16.99 17.10 -0.40
C ASN A 518 -16.13 16.11 0.42
N ASN A 519 -15.04 16.60 1.04
CA ASN A 519 -14.22 15.78 1.94
C ASN A 519 -14.65 15.98 3.39
N ILE A 520 -14.41 14.94 4.20
CA ILE A 520 -14.66 14.95 5.65
C ILE A 520 -13.30 14.95 6.36
N PHE A 521 -13.07 15.96 7.20
CA PHE A 521 -11.93 16.05 8.10
C PHE A 521 -12.45 15.99 9.54
N GLU A 522 -12.17 14.90 10.22
CA GLU A 522 -12.64 14.65 11.58
C GLU A 522 -11.45 14.33 12.50
N ASN A 523 -11.51 14.74 13.76
CA ASN A 523 -10.54 14.30 14.78
C ASN A 523 -9.08 14.57 14.39
N ILE A 524 -8.80 15.71 13.74
CA ILE A 524 -7.43 16.10 13.33
C ILE A 524 -6.76 16.87 14.46
N TYR A 525 -5.57 16.47 14.89
CA TYR A 525 -4.90 17.05 16.06
C TYR A 525 -3.43 17.38 15.80
N GLY A 526 -2.85 18.29 16.59
CA GLY A 526 -1.41 18.57 16.60
C GLY A 526 -1.05 20.02 16.88
N GLU A 527 -0.12 20.25 17.81
CA GLU A 527 0.41 21.57 18.11
C GLU A 527 1.21 22.13 16.93
N GLN A 528 0.99 23.41 16.57
CA GLN A 528 1.63 24.06 15.41
C GLN A 528 1.32 23.44 14.05
N MET A 529 0.23 22.68 13.96
CA MET A 529 -0.26 22.07 12.72
C MET A 529 -1.49 22.81 12.18
N ALA A 530 -1.86 22.47 10.95
CA ALA A 530 -3.14 22.82 10.35
C ALA A 530 -3.87 21.57 9.82
N VAL A 531 -5.19 21.66 9.66
CA VAL A 531 -5.94 20.63 8.90
C VAL A 531 -5.53 20.71 7.43
N LEU A 532 -5.43 21.91 6.89
CA LEU A 532 -5.00 22.17 5.54
C LEU A 532 -3.92 23.26 5.53
N TYR A 533 -2.77 22.95 4.93
CA TYR A 533 -1.70 23.91 4.66
C TYR A 533 -1.51 24.05 3.16
N ILE A 534 -1.63 25.28 2.65
CA ILE A 534 -1.46 25.59 1.22
C ILE A 534 -0.36 26.64 1.05
N SER A 535 0.55 26.36 0.11
CA SER A 535 1.61 27.28 -0.33
C SER A 535 1.72 27.28 -1.85
N SER A 536 1.87 28.47 -2.43
CA SER A 536 1.98 28.78 -3.87
C SER A 536 0.97 28.07 -4.79
N THR A 537 -0.28 27.87 -4.35
CA THR A 537 -1.24 26.99 -5.05
C THR A 537 -2.67 27.52 -4.97
N ARG A 538 -3.42 27.53 -6.07
CA ARG A 538 -4.83 27.97 -6.03
C ARG A 538 -5.71 26.91 -5.38
N LEU A 539 -6.22 27.21 -4.19
CA LEU A 539 -7.24 26.40 -3.51
C LEU A 539 -8.69 26.70 -3.96
N HIS A 540 -9.42 25.63 -4.28
CA HIS A 540 -10.87 25.56 -4.40
C HIS A 540 -11.39 24.54 -3.36
N PHE A 541 -11.82 25.03 -2.21
CA PHE A 541 -12.27 24.26 -1.05
C PHE A 541 -13.78 24.41 -0.89
N VAL A 542 -14.53 23.42 -1.37
CA VAL A 542 -16.00 23.50 -1.48
C VAL A 542 -16.70 22.28 -0.89
N GLU A 543 -17.80 22.50 -0.17
CA GLU A 543 -18.65 21.42 0.38
C GLU A 543 -17.93 20.47 1.36
N ASN A 544 -16.82 20.90 1.97
CA ASN A 544 -16.10 20.07 2.94
C ASN A 544 -16.65 20.24 4.35
N ILE A 545 -16.50 19.19 5.16
CA ILE A 545 -16.85 19.17 6.59
C ILE A 545 -15.55 19.09 7.38
N ILE A 546 -15.33 20.01 8.31
CA ILE A 546 -14.23 19.98 9.28
C ILE A 546 -14.83 19.98 10.68
N SER A 547 -14.55 18.96 11.47
CA SER A 547 -15.14 18.82 12.81
C SER A 547 -14.24 18.09 13.81
N ASN A 548 -14.39 18.43 15.09
CA ASN A 548 -13.61 17.91 16.20
C ASN A 548 -12.07 17.95 16.01
N CYS A 549 -11.55 19.01 15.38
CA CYS A 549 -10.13 19.21 15.16
C CYS A 549 -9.49 20.10 16.27
N SER A 550 -8.33 19.69 16.76
CA SER A 550 -7.52 20.40 17.76
C SER A 550 -6.15 20.76 17.19
N VAL A 551 -6.13 21.77 16.32
CA VAL A 551 -4.94 22.32 15.64
C VAL A 551 -4.92 23.85 15.77
N ASN A 552 -3.81 24.51 15.39
CA ASN A 552 -3.68 25.97 15.52
C ASN A 552 -4.60 26.72 14.55
N ASN A 553 -4.62 26.30 13.29
CA ASN A 553 -5.46 26.86 12.23
C ASN A 553 -6.13 25.70 11.48
N LEU A 554 -7.38 25.85 11.06
CA LEU A 554 -8.00 24.81 10.23
C LEU A 554 -7.45 24.90 8.79
N VAL A 555 -7.40 26.10 8.23
CA VAL A 555 -6.84 26.36 6.90
C VAL A 555 -5.75 27.42 7.03
N ASP A 556 -4.51 27.09 6.66
CA ASP A 556 -3.39 28.01 6.64
C ASP A 556 -2.98 28.29 5.19
N LEU A 557 -3.21 29.54 4.74
CA LEU A 557 -2.92 30.01 3.39
C LEU A 557 -1.66 30.87 3.43
N VAL A 558 -0.54 30.29 3.02
CA VAL A 558 0.78 30.96 3.05
C VAL A 558 1.21 31.42 1.65
N ASP A 559 0.28 31.51 0.72
CA ASP A 559 0.52 31.94 -0.66
C ASP A 559 0.02 33.37 -0.93
N GLY A 560 0.23 33.90 -2.13
CA GLY A 560 -0.28 35.22 -2.55
C GLY A 560 -1.35 35.13 -3.64
N LEU A 561 -2.22 34.10 -3.64
CA LEU A 561 -3.18 33.82 -4.70
C LEU A 561 -4.63 34.13 -4.27
N SER A 562 -5.59 33.90 -5.18
CA SER A 562 -7.02 34.06 -4.88
C SER A 562 -7.65 32.69 -4.73
N HIS A 563 -8.48 32.53 -3.71
CA HIS A 563 -9.06 31.24 -3.32
C HIS A 563 -10.57 31.28 -3.25
N GLN A 564 -11.15 30.08 -3.38
CA GLN A 564 -12.55 29.83 -3.14
C GLN A 564 -12.67 28.87 -1.96
N ILE A 565 -13.31 29.32 -0.89
CA ILE A 565 -13.60 28.55 0.32
C ILE A 565 -15.10 28.71 0.53
N LYS A 566 -15.93 27.83 -0.04
CA LYS A 566 -17.39 28.05 -0.05
C LYS A 566 -18.18 26.82 0.37
N ASN A 567 -19.39 27.01 0.88
CA ASN A 567 -20.29 25.91 1.24
C ASN A 567 -19.67 24.88 2.21
N ASN A 568 -18.67 25.25 3.02
CA ASN A 568 -18.04 24.33 3.97
C ASN A 568 -18.70 24.44 5.35
N SER A 569 -18.59 23.36 6.14
CA SER A 569 -19.00 23.31 7.53
C SER A 569 -17.80 23.20 8.46
N PHE A 570 -17.49 24.26 9.20
CA PHE A 570 -16.45 24.29 10.24
C PHE A 570 -17.09 24.12 11.61
N ASN A 571 -17.29 22.88 12.06
CA ASN A 571 -17.94 22.54 13.31
C ASN A 571 -16.90 22.21 14.40
N ASN A 572 -16.23 23.23 14.91
CA ASN A 572 -15.17 23.09 15.90
C ASN A 572 -15.40 24.00 17.12
N ASN A 573 -16.07 23.46 18.13
CA ASN A 573 -16.43 24.17 19.38
C ASN A 573 -15.23 24.71 20.18
N ALA A 574 -14.00 24.25 19.87
CA ALA A 574 -12.79 24.51 20.65
C ALA A 574 -11.71 25.35 19.95
N VAL A 575 -11.88 25.76 18.68
CA VAL A 575 -10.81 26.46 17.94
C VAL A 575 -10.88 27.97 18.23
N THR A 576 -9.77 28.48 18.79
CA THR A 576 -9.50 29.88 19.11
C THR A 576 -9.58 30.78 17.89
N TYR A 577 -10.74 31.41 17.63
CA TYR A 577 -11.01 32.56 16.72
C TYR A 577 -10.47 32.53 15.27
N CYS A 578 -9.56 31.64 14.89
CA CYS A 578 -8.73 31.70 13.69
C CYS A 578 -8.85 30.45 12.84
N ILE A 579 -9.94 30.37 12.06
CA ILE A 579 -10.25 29.21 11.23
C ILE A 579 -9.41 29.24 9.95
N VAL A 580 -9.42 30.37 9.24
CA VAL A 580 -8.58 30.61 8.07
C VAL A 580 -7.52 31.64 8.43
N ARG A 581 -6.26 31.25 8.34
CA ARG A 581 -5.11 32.16 8.48
C ARG A 581 -4.59 32.55 7.09
N VAL A 582 -4.22 33.82 6.97
CA VAL A 582 -3.73 34.42 5.72
C VAL A 582 -2.32 34.97 5.95
N GLY A 583 -1.34 34.44 5.22
CA GLY A 583 0.08 34.77 5.36
C GLY A 583 0.43 36.23 5.00
N GLU A 584 1.68 36.63 5.28
CA GLU A 584 2.17 38.01 5.10
C GLU A 584 2.29 38.45 3.63
N GLU A 585 2.37 37.52 2.68
CA GLU A 585 2.57 37.79 1.24
C GLU A 585 1.32 38.34 0.51
N TYR A 586 0.19 38.44 1.22
CA TYR A 586 -1.08 38.89 0.70
C TYR A 586 -1.16 40.41 0.48
N ASN A 587 -1.77 40.85 -0.64
CA ASN A 587 -2.07 42.25 -0.93
C ASN A 587 -3.49 42.48 -1.51
N LYS A 588 -3.98 43.73 -1.47
CA LYS A 588 -5.33 44.20 -1.89
C LYS A 588 -5.85 43.77 -3.29
N ILE A 589 -5.00 43.20 -4.15
CA ILE A 589 -5.39 42.73 -5.49
C ILE A 589 -5.97 41.30 -5.42
N LYS A 590 -5.67 40.55 -4.36
CA LYS A 590 -6.08 39.16 -4.19
C LYS A 590 -7.42 39.06 -3.47
N SER A 591 -8.23 38.07 -3.84
CA SER A 591 -9.55 37.85 -3.23
C SER A 591 -9.68 36.46 -2.63
N ILE A 592 -10.28 36.39 -1.44
CA ILE A 592 -10.80 35.14 -0.86
C ILE A 592 -12.32 35.23 -0.93
N ASN A 593 -12.92 34.34 -1.71
CA ASN A 593 -14.36 34.16 -1.66
C ASN A 593 -14.67 33.13 -0.59
N ALA A 594 -15.29 33.59 0.49
CA ALA A 594 -15.62 32.84 1.68
C ALA A 594 -17.15 32.73 1.89
N ASP A 595 -17.92 32.79 0.80
CA ASP A 595 -19.38 32.80 0.83
C ASP A 595 -19.96 31.46 1.31
N PHE A 596 -21.09 31.51 2.01
CA PHE A 596 -21.93 30.36 2.33
C PHE A 596 -21.27 29.28 3.21
N ASN A 597 -20.28 29.63 4.04
CA ASN A 597 -19.72 28.69 5.02
C ASN A 597 -20.43 28.80 6.38
N TYR A 598 -20.56 27.67 7.06
CA TYR A 598 -20.87 27.63 8.49
C TYR A 598 -19.58 27.67 9.31
N TRP A 599 -19.42 28.66 10.18
CA TRP A 599 -18.17 28.93 10.92
C TRP A 599 -18.18 28.41 12.37
N GLY A 600 -19.14 27.55 12.73
CA GLY A 600 -19.28 27.01 14.09
C GLY A 600 -20.01 27.94 15.06
N THR A 601 -20.50 29.08 14.60
CA THR A 601 -21.25 30.06 15.42
C THR A 601 -22.21 30.87 14.56
N ASP A 602 -23.31 31.32 15.16
CA ASP A 602 -24.27 32.26 14.59
C ASP A 602 -23.94 33.74 14.91
N ASN A 603 -22.89 34.00 15.70
CA ASN A 603 -22.48 35.35 16.06
C ASN A 603 -21.65 35.99 14.95
N ILE A 604 -22.24 36.97 14.24
CA ILE A 604 -21.63 37.69 13.11
C ILE A 604 -20.26 38.31 13.46
N SER A 605 -20.07 38.80 14.69
CA SER A 605 -18.80 39.38 15.13
C SER A 605 -17.70 38.33 15.24
N LEU A 606 -18.06 37.12 15.67
CA LEU A 606 -17.13 35.98 15.71
C LEU A 606 -16.85 35.44 14.30
N VAL A 607 -17.86 35.40 13.42
CA VAL A 607 -17.66 35.00 12.01
C VAL A 607 -16.65 35.90 11.30
N LYS A 608 -16.68 37.21 11.56
CA LYS A 608 -15.67 38.14 11.03
C LYS A 608 -14.27 37.87 11.59
N ALA A 609 -14.14 37.34 12.79
CA ALA A 609 -12.84 36.98 13.36
C ALA A 609 -12.27 35.69 12.74
N CYS A 610 -13.12 34.79 12.22
CA CYS A 610 -12.72 33.47 11.70
C CYS A 610 -11.72 33.49 10.54
N ILE A 611 -11.65 34.60 9.77
CA ILE A 611 -10.61 34.82 8.76
C ILE A 611 -9.61 35.81 9.34
N CYS A 612 -8.59 35.29 10.02
CA CYS A 612 -7.60 36.09 10.70
C CYS A 612 -6.78 36.97 9.77
N ASP A 613 -6.14 37.97 10.37
CA ASP A 613 -5.17 38.87 9.75
C ASP A 613 -5.76 39.84 8.70
N VAL A 614 -6.76 39.46 7.92
CA VAL A 614 -7.40 40.34 6.93
C VAL A 614 -8.23 41.44 7.59
N PHE A 615 -8.94 41.12 8.69
CA PHE A 615 -9.72 42.11 9.43
C PHE A 615 -8.88 42.96 10.40
N LEU A 616 -7.65 42.52 10.69
CA LEU A 616 -6.67 43.30 11.45
C LEU A 616 -5.86 44.23 10.55
N ASP A 617 -5.58 43.80 9.32
CA ASP A 617 -4.89 44.57 8.30
C ASP A 617 -5.65 44.55 6.97
N SER A 618 -6.42 45.62 6.75
CA SER A 618 -7.22 45.84 5.54
C SER A 618 -6.42 45.91 4.23
N LEU A 619 -5.08 45.88 4.29
CA LEU A 619 -4.20 45.84 3.12
C LEU A 619 -3.94 44.41 2.61
N LYS A 620 -4.25 43.37 3.38
CA LYS A 620 -3.90 41.98 3.05
C LYS A 620 -4.76 41.35 1.94
N ALA A 621 -6.09 41.33 2.02
CA ALA A 621 -6.91 40.70 0.99
C ALA A 621 -8.31 41.32 0.87
N ARG A 622 -8.95 41.16 -0.30
CA ARG A 622 -10.41 41.40 -0.44
C ARG A 622 -11.16 40.13 -0.07
N VAL A 623 -11.87 40.15 1.05
CA VAL A 623 -12.71 39.04 1.48
C VAL A 623 -14.16 39.32 1.11
N ARG A 624 -14.83 38.37 0.45
CA ARG A 624 -16.28 38.35 0.29
C ARG A 624 -16.85 37.27 1.21
N THR A 625 -17.81 37.64 2.05
CA THR A 625 -18.50 36.74 2.97
C THR A 625 -19.99 37.02 2.91
N ASP A 626 -20.72 36.25 2.12
CA ASP A 626 -22.16 36.12 2.26
C ASP A 626 -22.45 35.10 3.38
N TYR A 627 -23.15 35.51 4.45
CA TYR A 627 -23.41 34.70 5.64
C TYR A 627 -24.54 33.71 5.39
N VAL A 628 -24.34 32.43 5.73
CA VAL A 628 -25.44 31.46 5.85
C VAL A 628 -25.28 30.68 7.16
N PHE A 629 -26.36 30.65 7.94
CA PHE A 629 -26.46 29.89 9.19
C PHE A 629 -27.03 28.51 8.88
N LEU A 630 -26.20 27.47 8.94
CA LEU A 630 -26.64 26.09 8.79
C LEU A 630 -26.24 25.29 10.02
N ASP A 631 -27.23 24.68 10.66
CA ASP A 631 -27.06 23.74 11.76
C ASP A 631 -26.38 22.45 11.24
N PRO A 632 -25.25 22.03 11.84
CA PRO A 632 -24.51 20.83 11.44
C PRO A 632 -25.23 19.50 11.69
N SER A 633 -26.43 19.49 12.28
CA SER A 633 -27.25 18.27 12.47
C SER A 633 -28.04 17.84 11.22
N MET A 634 -28.01 18.61 10.12
CA MET A 634 -28.76 18.29 8.90
C MET A 634 -27.95 17.43 7.91
N THR A 635 -28.41 16.20 7.67
CA THR A 635 -27.81 15.21 6.74
C THR A 635 -27.97 15.59 5.26
N SER A 636 -27.07 15.06 4.42
CA SER A 636 -26.87 15.40 2.98
C SER A 636 -28.08 15.32 2.05
N ALA A 637 -29.19 14.70 2.47
CA ALA A 637 -30.44 14.64 1.72
C ALA A 637 -31.34 15.89 1.86
N GLN A 638 -30.96 16.87 2.69
CA GLN A 638 -31.68 18.13 2.89
C GLN A 638 -30.99 19.35 2.24
N HIS A 639 -29.98 19.14 1.39
CA HIS A 639 -29.13 20.20 0.83
C HIS A 639 -29.71 20.94 -0.38
N ILE A 640 -30.77 21.71 -0.15
CA ILE A 640 -30.93 23.05 -0.75
C ILE A 640 -31.51 23.95 0.36
N PRO A 641 -30.69 24.76 1.05
CA PRO A 641 -31.23 25.83 1.86
C PRO A 641 -31.89 26.83 0.92
N THR A 642 -33.21 26.86 0.97
CA THR A 642 -34.04 27.91 0.38
C THR A 642 -33.52 29.27 0.83
N VAL A 643 -33.02 30.06 -0.12
CA VAL A 643 -32.61 31.46 0.09
C VAL A 643 -33.67 32.21 0.88
N ASP A 644 -33.23 32.98 1.89
CA ASP A 644 -34.03 33.83 2.79
C ASP A 644 -35.34 34.32 2.16
N ASP A 645 -36.45 34.00 2.82
CA ASP A 645 -37.77 34.49 2.48
C ASP A 645 -37.77 36.02 2.37
N PHE A 646 -38.50 36.53 1.39
CA PHE A 646 -38.66 37.97 1.19
C PHE A 646 -39.21 38.66 2.46
N HIS A 647 -38.43 39.58 3.04
CA HIS A 647 -38.81 40.30 4.25
C HIS A 647 -39.40 41.68 3.92
N ILE A 648 -40.52 42.01 4.59
CA ILE A 648 -41.16 43.33 4.58
C ILE A 648 -41.38 43.76 6.03
N THR A 649 -40.79 44.88 6.45
CA THR A 649 -40.95 45.42 7.81
C THR A 649 -41.19 46.93 7.77
N PHE A 650 -42.08 47.46 8.60
CA PHE A 650 -42.26 48.91 8.72
C PHE A 650 -41.24 49.49 9.71
N ASP A 651 -40.49 50.48 9.27
CA ASP A 651 -39.54 51.21 10.11
C ASP A 651 -40.17 52.53 10.58
N THR A 652 -40.39 52.63 11.89
CA THR A 652 -41.02 53.79 12.52
C THR A 652 -40.14 55.04 12.51
N ASP A 653 -38.82 54.88 12.42
CA ASP A 653 -37.88 56.01 12.42
C ASP A 653 -37.83 56.70 11.06
N PHE A 654 -38.06 55.93 9.97
CA PHE A 654 -38.11 56.45 8.60
C PHE A 654 -39.54 56.65 8.06
N ASN A 655 -40.57 56.27 8.84
CA ASN A 655 -41.98 56.23 8.40
C ASN A 655 -42.13 55.53 7.03
N ALA A 656 -41.40 54.43 6.83
CA ALA A 656 -41.24 53.77 5.53
C ALA A 656 -41.18 52.24 5.68
N TYR A 657 -41.61 51.53 4.65
CA TYR A 657 -41.42 50.08 4.57
C TYR A 657 -40.02 49.74 4.09
N VAL A 658 -39.39 48.77 4.74
CA VAL A 658 -38.05 48.26 4.44
C VAL A 658 -38.17 46.86 3.87
N ILE A 659 -37.57 46.62 2.69
CA ILE A 659 -37.72 45.35 1.95
C ILE A 659 -36.39 44.75 1.48
N GLY A 660 -36.37 43.42 1.30
CA GLY A 660 -35.24 42.69 0.72
C GLY A 660 -35.30 41.17 0.89
N GLY A 661 -34.56 40.41 0.07
CA GLY A 661 -34.58 38.93 0.06
C GLY A 661 -35.03 38.33 -1.27
N VAL A 662 -35.38 37.03 -1.28
CA VAL A 662 -35.79 36.33 -2.51
C VAL A 662 -37.30 36.09 -2.55
N ILE A 663 -37.91 36.55 -3.64
CA ILE A 663 -39.33 36.36 -3.93
C ILE A 663 -39.48 35.10 -4.78
N LYS A 664 -40.19 34.10 -4.26
CA LYS A 664 -40.41 32.78 -4.89
C LYS A 664 -41.85 32.51 -5.30
N SER A 665 -42.76 33.46 -5.08
CA SER A 665 -44.18 33.36 -5.45
C SER A 665 -44.72 34.76 -5.79
N LEU A 666 -45.98 34.84 -6.25
CA LEU A 666 -46.61 36.13 -6.55
C LEU A 666 -46.65 37.02 -5.31
N ILE A 667 -46.04 38.20 -5.38
CA ILE A 667 -46.12 39.23 -4.33
C ILE A 667 -46.56 40.57 -4.91
N ASN A 668 -47.59 41.13 -4.29
CA ASN A 668 -48.07 42.49 -4.54
C ASN A 668 -47.49 43.39 -3.45
N LEU A 669 -46.54 44.26 -3.80
CA LEU A 669 -45.95 45.21 -2.85
C LEU A 669 -46.93 46.38 -2.63
N PRO A 670 -47.48 46.59 -1.42
CA PRO A 670 -48.71 47.38 -1.25
C PRO A 670 -48.64 48.87 -1.58
N THR A 671 -49.83 49.43 -1.86
CA THR A 671 -50.17 50.85 -1.68
C THR A 671 -50.32 51.12 -0.19
N PHE A 672 -49.21 51.34 0.51
CA PHE A 672 -49.24 51.70 1.92
C PHE A 672 -49.50 53.19 2.14
N GLU A 673 -49.87 53.58 3.36
CA GLU A 673 -50.07 54.99 3.80
C GLU A 673 -48.82 55.87 3.70
N SER A 674 -47.69 55.32 3.24
CA SER A 674 -46.39 55.98 3.07
C SER A 674 -45.97 55.93 1.59
N ASP A 675 -45.53 57.07 1.07
CA ASP A 675 -45.14 57.25 -0.34
C ASP A 675 -43.74 56.69 -0.67
N THR A 676 -43.05 56.05 0.29
CA THR A 676 -41.64 55.64 0.15
C THR A 676 -41.31 54.27 0.75
N VAL A 677 -40.56 53.46 0.00
CA VAL A 677 -40.01 52.15 0.40
C VAL A 677 -38.49 52.20 0.35
N ILE A 678 -37.81 51.64 1.36
CA ILE A 678 -36.36 51.52 1.43
C ILE A 678 -35.94 50.08 1.08
N VAL A 679 -35.12 49.93 0.04
CA VAL A 679 -34.53 48.65 -0.35
C VAL A 679 -33.16 48.53 0.31
N ASN A 680 -33.10 47.86 1.47
CA ASN A 680 -31.86 47.75 2.26
C ASN A 680 -31.11 46.42 2.06
N ARG A 681 -31.76 45.42 1.47
CA ARG A 681 -31.14 44.22 0.91
C ARG A 681 -31.63 44.04 -0.54
N THR A 682 -30.80 43.44 -1.39
CA THR A 682 -31.14 43.21 -2.79
C THR A 682 -32.39 42.35 -2.89
N VAL A 683 -33.35 42.77 -3.71
CA VAL A 683 -34.55 41.99 -4.01
C VAL A 683 -34.24 41.09 -5.21
N ILE A 684 -34.43 39.79 -5.08
CA ILE A 684 -34.26 38.85 -6.19
C ILE A 684 -35.60 38.21 -6.49
N ILE A 685 -36.08 38.36 -7.73
CA ILE A 685 -37.31 37.73 -8.20
C ILE A 685 -36.92 36.42 -8.86
N ASP A 686 -37.24 35.29 -8.24
CA ASP A 686 -36.88 33.96 -8.75
C ASP A 686 -37.64 33.62 -10.05
N TYR A 687 -37.13 32.67 -10.84
CA TYR A 687 -37.61 32.31 -12.17
C TYR A 687 -39.11 31.94 -12.24
N SER A 688 -39.70 31.49 -11.12
CA SER A 688 -41.12 31.11 -11.01
C SER A 688 -42.01 32.19 -10.35
N ALA A 689 -41.42 33.32 -9.97
CA ALA A 689 -42.10 34.36 -9.22
C ALA A 689 -42.56 35.53 -10.09
N GLU A 690 -43.61 36.21 -9.62
CA GLU A 690 -44.19 37.40 -10.24
C GLU A 690 -44.30 38.51 -9.18
N VAL A 691 -43.87 39.74 -9.51
CA VAL A 691 -43.92 40.86 -8.57
C VAL A 691 -44.60 42.05 -9.20
N HIS A 692 -45.56 42.64 -8.49
CA HIS A 692 -46.26 43.85 -8.91
C HIS A 692 -45.81 45.02 -8.04
N LEU A 693 -45.13 46.01 -8.65
CA LEU A 693 -44.78 47.28 -8.00
C LEU A 693 -45.81 48.34 -8.37
N PHE A 694 -46.45 48.90 -7.35
CA PHE A 694 -47.39 50.02 -7.50
C PHE A 694 -46.65 51.36 -7.39
N GLY A 695 -47.22 52.43 -7.94
CA GLY A 695 -46.56 53.74 -8.12
C GLY A 695 -46.23 54.50 -6.83
N ILE A 696 -45.13 54.12 -6.17
CA ILE A 696 -44.51 54.74 -4.98
C ILE A 696 -42.99 54.92 -5.20
N THR A 697 -42.31 55.65 -4.32
CA THR A 697 -40.86 55.90 -4.42
C THR A 697 -40.06 54.74 -3.78
N TYR A 698 -39.10 54.16 -4.50
CA TYR A 698 -38.20 53.14 -3.96
C TYR A 698 -36.79 53.72 -3.81
N ASN A 699 -36.30 53.83 -2.58
CA ASN A 699 -34.97 54.32 -2.23
C ASN A 699 -34.03 53.14 -1.98
N PHE A 700 -32.99 53.02 -2.78
CA PHE A 700 -32.01 51.94 -2.68
C PHE A 700 -30.87 52.36 -1.76
N THR A 701 -30.56 51.56 -0.74
CA THR A 701 -29.32 51.79 0.00
C THR A 701 -28.11 51.43 -0.87
N ALA A 702 -26.94 51.93 -0.50
CA ALA A 702 -25.73 51.77 -1.32
C ALA A 702 -25.50 50.31 -1.74
N LYS A 703 -25.32 50.08 -3.06
CA LYS A 703 -25.08 48.76 -3.67
C LYS A 703 -26.25 47.76 -3.51
N ARG A 704 -27.48 48.25 -3.47
CA ARG A 704 -28.70 47.43 -3.51
C ARG A 704 -29.48 47.72 -4.80
N GLY A 705 -30.24 46.72 -5.23
CA GLY A 705 -31.03 46.78 -6.45
C GLY A 705 -32.11 45.72 -6.48
N ILE A 706 -32.84 45.64 -7.59
CA ILE A 706 -33.77 44.56 -7.90
C ILE A 706 -33.13 43.72 -9.01
N ILE A 707 -32.97 42.43 -8.77
CA ILE A 707 -32.52 41.45 -9.76
C ILE A 707 -33.74 40.65 -10.18
N VAL A 708 -34.06 40.69 -11.48
CA VAL A 708 -35.26 40.06 -12.03
C VAL A 708 -34.86 38.79 -12.80
N LEU A 709 -35.20 37.63 -12.27
CA LEU A 709 -35.07 36.33 -12.95
C LEU A 709 -36.44 35.77 -13.37
N GLY A 710 -37.52 36.11 -12.65
CA GLY A 710 -38.92 35.87 -13.00
C GLY A 710 -39.60 37.07 -13.70
N MET A 711 -40.85 37.37 -13.34
CA MET A 711 -41.63 38.47 -13.94
C MET A 711 -41.81 39.67 -13.01
N LEU A 712 -41.56 40.89 -13.52
CA LEU A 712 -41.75 42.15 -12.81
C LEU A 712 -42.74 43.04 -13.56
N TRP A 713 -43.84 43.40 -12.90
CA TRP A 713 -44.86 44.31 -13.41
C TRP A 713 -44.81 45.65 -12.70
N LEU A 714 -44.70 46.72 -13.48
CA LEU A 714 -44.76 48.09 -13.00
C LEU A 714 -46.18 48.63 -13.25
N ILE A 715 -47.00 48.70 -12.21
CA ILE A 715 -48.41 49.05 -12.30
C ILE A 715 -48.61 50.52 -11.90
N LYS A 716 -48.90 51.38 -12.89
CA LYS A 716 -48.93 52.83 -12.74
C LYS A 716 -50.34 53.36 -12.42
N TYR A 717 -50.51 54.05 -11.28
CA TYR A 717 -51.65 54.95 -11.05
C TYR A 717 -51.23 56.44 -10.97
N ARG A 718 -49.98 56.77 -10.61
CA ARG A 718 -49.31 58.09 -10.79
C ARG A 718 -47.78 57.94 -10.89
N ASN A 719 -47.06 59.04 -11.16
CA ASN A 719 -45.62 59.11 -11.48
C ASN A 719 -44.72 58.25 -10.57
N MET A 720 -43.99 57.30 -11.16
CA MET A 720 -42.96 56.52 -10.49
C MET A 720 -41.62 57.25 -10.62
N VAL A 721 -40.93 57.47 -9.50
CA VAL A 721 -39.60 58.10 -9.45
C VAL A 721 -38.64 57.10 -8.81
N VAL A 722 -37.59 56.74 -9.55
CA VAL A 722 -36.48 55.91 -9.04
C VAL A 722 -35.34 56.86 -8.69
N VAL A 723 -35.06 57.03 -7.40
CA VAL A 723 -33.95 57.86 -6.93
C VAL A 723 -32.80 56.95 -6.53
N CYS A 724 -31.68 57.08 -7.22
CA CYS A 724 -30.46 56.32 -6.97
C CYS A 724 -29.42 57.28 -6.41
N ASP A 725 -29.07 57.17 -5.13
CA ASP A 725 -28.00 57.97 -4.54
C ASP A 725 -26.64 57.32 -4.86
N VAL A 726 -25.94 57.95 -5.82
CA VAL A 726 -24.50 57.89 -6.13
C VAL A 726 -23.92 56.51 -6.49
N CYS A 727 -23.52 56.37 -7.77
CA CYS A 727 -22.86 55.22 -8.39
C CYS A 727 -21.50 54.85 -7.79
#